data_AF-A0A9D6VYK7-F1
#
_entry.id   AF-A0A9D6VYK7-F1
#
_cell.length_a   1.000
_cell.length_b   1.000
_cell.length_c   1.000
_cell.angle_alpha   90.00
_cell.angle_beta   90.00
_cell.angle_gamma   90.00
#
_symmetry.space_group_name_H-M   'P 1'
#
loop_
_entity.id
_entity.type
_entity.pdbx_description
1 polymer ?
#
loop_
_entity_poly.entity_id
_entity_poly.type
_entity_poly.pdbx_seq_one_letter_code
_entity_poly.pdbx_strand_id
1 'polypeptide(L)'
;MRTNLGRVGIAAALAAGMLATATPRHAAAQTQIKPYIMIVFDTSGSMVWTAAAVNPGIGGAGDTRGDGSCDPWGARQCCAGSGRPAADPVRGGGAASAISRLYACKNAIYRFVASTGDVAFGLTKFPQFWTPAGRLMDWYYNNQNAAGQDTGRYNGECTSATVTDYRVVDIDGTGDNVNNILMWVDHREWSGAGTPISASERELRADGPTPIAWTLTQTETYLSTLVAADTTYRGCRPYKVILLTDGEETCAGDPVGAVTSLRTTVGGGFTKDVRTCVIGYGSSGLPTLNSMALAGRCFDSTTTAFTATNEDELAAALFQIVDGTVLTEICDGDDDDCDTLVDEGFTKYCNRPGGIGTPTLCADPGETVCDGIDDNCNGATDEGLLNVCGTCGPVPPETCADSVDNDCDTVVDEGCVGCIPEVCDGLDNDCDTVADDGIAPRPCGSDVGQCSYGSQSCTGGTWGACIGGQGPVAEACNSLDDNCDGMTDGLTRNCGTDVGVCEFGSQICTMSAWGACTGGYSGSAEVCNLLDDDYDGATDEGNPGGGAACGTDVGECARGTMTCTGGTLVCTGGTSAVPETCNNRDDDCDGSTDDGNPGGGAACYTGPPATRRVGACTDGVLQCTAGTLACGGQTTPVAETCNGVDDDCDAATDEGIATRPCGTDVGECTAGTESCVSGAWSCAGSVGPAAETCNNRDDDCDGSTDDGNPGGGAACYTGPPATRRVGACTDGV
;
A
#
# COMPACT_ATOMS: atom_id res chain seq x y z
N MET A 1 -34.43 -35.38 -9.64
CA MET A 1 -34.78 -36.66 -8.98
C MET A 1 -33.95 -36.68 -7.70
N ARG A 2 -34.54 -36.64 -6.49
CA ARG A 2 -35.01 -37.82 -5.71
C ARG A 2 -33.86 -38.84 -5.52
N THR A 3 -33.39 -39.20 -4.32
CA THR A 3 -33.95 -39.26 -2.93
C THR A 3 -32.79 -39.27 -1.92
N ASN A 4 -32.81 -38.70 -0.68
CA ASN A 4 -33.71 -38.79 0.50
C ASN A 4 -33.28 -39.88 1.52
N LEU A 5 -33.57 -39.66 2.82
CA LEU A 5 -33.23 -40.43 4.05
C LEU A 5 -31.86 -40.08 4.71
N GLY A 6 -31.71 -40.06 6.04
CA GLY A 6 -32.71 -40.24 7.11
C GLY A 6 -32.13 -40.11 8.54
N ARG A 7 -32.97 -39.67 9.50
CA ARG A 7 -32.66 -39.38 10.93
C ARG A 7 -32.21 -40.59 11.78
N VAL A 8 -31.26 -40.33 12.69
CA VAL A 8 -31.12 -40.86 14.08
C VAL A 8 -30.45 -39.74 14.91
N GLY A 9 -30.63 -39.53 16.23
CA GLY A 9 -31.60 -40.09 17.17
C GLY A 9 -31.18 -40.01 18.66
N ILE A 10 -30.84 -38.83 19.20
CA ILE A 10 -30.27 -38.67 20.56
C ILE A 10 -31.27 -39.05 21.67
N ALA A 11 -30.91 -40.05 22.48
CA ALA A 11 -31.65 -40.42 23.69
C ALA A 11 -31.29 -39.49 24.88
N ALA A 12 -32.31 -39.00 25.57
CA ALA A 12 -32.13 -38.19 26.78
C ALA A 12 -32.01 -39.08 28.03
N ALA A 13 -30.94 -38.89 28.81
CA ALA A 13 -30.80 -39.45 30.15
C ALA A 13 -30.61 -38.33 31.18
N LEU A 14 -31.60 -38.15 32.06
CA LEU A 14 -31.50 -37.22 33.19
C LEU A 14 -30.64 -37.81 34.32
N ALA A 15 -29.61 -37.08 34.73
CA ALA A 15 -29.03 -37.20 36.08
C ALA A 15 -28.63 -35.82 36.59
N ALA A 16 -29.13 -35.45 37.77
CA ALA A 16 -28.95 -34.11 38.32
C ALA A 16 -27.68 -33.99 39.16
N GLY A 17 -27.02 -32.82 39.07
CA GLY A 17 -26.27 -32.25 40.18
C GLY A 17 -24.76 -32.15 40.02
N MET A 18 -24.29 -31.05 39.42
CA MET A 18 -23.22 -30.24 39.99
C MET A 18 -23.32 -28.80 39.46
N LEU A 19 -23.37 -27.83 40.37
CA LEU A 19 -23.42 -26.41 40.04
C LEU A 19 -22.00 -25.90 39.72
N ALA A 20 -21.42 -26.38 38.61
CA ALA A 20 -20.20 -25.80 38.07
C ALA A 20 -20.55 -24.47 37.39
N THR A 21 -19.95 -23.38 37.86
CA THR A 21 -20.08 -22.07 37.21
C THR A 21 -19.38 -22.12 35.86
N ALA A 22 -20.13 -22.37 34.80
CA ALA A 22 -19.68 -22.16 33.43
C ALA A 22 -19.49 -20.64 33.22
N THR A 23 -18.32 -20.13 33.61
CA THR A 23 -17.80 -18.90 33.04
C THR A 23 -17.70 -19.12 31.53
N PRO A 24 -18.30 -18.28 30.68
CA PRO A 24 -18.02 -18.37 29.27
C PRO A 24 -16.52 -18.15 29.08
N ARG A 25 -15.83 -19.14 28.50
CA ARG A 25 -14.49 -18.93 27.94
C ARG A 25 -14.63 -18.11 26.66
N HIS A 26 -15.03 -16.85 26.81
CA HIS A 26 -14.59 -15.86 25.84
C HIS A 26 -13.06 -15.90 25.89
N ALA A 27 -12.42 -16.03 24.73
CA ALA A 27 -11.02 -15.67 24.62
C ALA A 27 -10.88 -14.26 25.24
N ALA A 28 -9.92 -14.10 26.15
CA ALA A 28 -9.54 -12.76 26.54
C ALA A 28 -9.08 -12.07 25.24
N ALA A 29 -9.65 -10.90 24.92
CA ALA A 29 -9.15 -10.13 23.79
C ALA A 29 -7.66 -9.89 24.02
N GLN A 30 -6.81 -10.37 23.10
CA GLN A 30 -5.35 -10.26 23.19
C GLN A 30 -4.97 -8.80 23.43
N THR A 31 -3.99 -8.58 24.30
CA THR A 31 -3.52 -7.23 24.67
C THR A 31 -2.54 -6.70 23.63
N GLN A 32 -3.01 -6.60 22.38
CA GLN A 32 -2.21 -6.30 21.20
C GLN A 32 -1.26 -5.11 21.43
N ILE A 33 0.02 -5.36 21.25
CA ILE A 33 1.07 -4.37 21.48
C ILE A 33 1.15 -3.42 20.28
N LYS A 34 0.48 -2.27 20.41
CA LYS A 34 0.43 -1.23 19.37
C LYS A 34 1.83 -0.89 18.83
N PRO A 35 2.06 -0.97 17.49
CA PRO A 35 3.29 -0.51 16.88
C PRO A 35 3.41 1.02 16.96
N TYR A 36 4.64 1.52 16.87
CA TYR A 36 4.93 2.95 16.96
C TYR A 36 5.16 3.53 15.56
N ILE A 37 4.29 4.44 15.13
CA ILE A 37 4.39 5.09 13.80
C ILE A 37 4.56 6.60 13.96
N MET A 38 5.72 7.12 13.54
CA MET A 38 5.93 8.57 13.40
C MET A 38 5.57 9.04 12.00
N ILE A 39 4.61 9.95 11.88
CA ILE A 39 4.29 10.64 10.64
C ILE A 39 5.21 11.85 10.51
N VAL A 40 6.04 11.86 9.46
CA VAL A 40 6.84 13.00 9.00
C VAL A 40 6.07 13.65 7.86
N PHE A 41 5.38 14.75 8.18
CA PHE A 41 4.52 15.47 7.27
C PHE A 41 5.32 16.59 6.57
N ASP A 42 5.36 16.56 5.24
CA ASP A 42 5.89 17.66 4.42
C ASP A 42 5.00 18.89 4.52
N THR A 43 5.54 19.91 5.18
CA THR A 43 4.93 21.23 5.34
C THR A 43 5.74 22.31 4.64
N SER A 44 6.41 21.97 3.54
CA SER A 44 7.13 22.92 2.69
C SER A 44 6.19 23.69 1.75
N GLY A 45 6.70 24.74 1.13
CA GLY A 45 5.96 25.57 0.18
C GLY A 45 5.58 24.88 -1.14
N SER A 46 6.14 23.71 -1.47
CA SER A 46 5.69 22.93 -2.65
C SER A 46 4.30 22.30 -2.43
N MET A 47 3.93 22.06 -1.17
CA MET A 47 2.66 21.44 -0.79
C MET A 47 1.43 22.39 -0.85
N VAL A 48 1.61 23.70 -1.09
CA VAL A 48 0.47 24.66 -1.25
C VAL A 48 -0.20 24.59 -2.63
N TRP A 49 0.39 23.87 -3.58
CA TRP A 49 -0.04 23.79 -4.97
C TRP A 49 -0.96 22.58 -5.23
N THR A 50 -1.71 22.60 -6.32
CA THR A 50 -2.54 21.48 -6.79
C THR A 50 -1.67 20.35 -7.34
N ALA A 51 -2.08 19.09 -7.12
CA ALA A 51 -1.36 17.92 -7.65
C ALA A 51 -1.28 17.89 -9.20
N ALA A 52 -2.23 18.52 -9.90
CA ALA A 52 -2.31 18.54 -11.36
C ALA A 52 -1.42 19.60 -12.05
N ALA A 53 -0.73 20.48 -11.29
CA ALA A 53 -0.02 21.64 -11.85
C ALA A 53 1.47 21.37 -12.18
N VAL A 54 1.75 20.41 -13.06
CA VAL A 54 3.10 20.22 -13.62
C VAL A 54 3.25 21.01 -14.93
N ASN A 55 3.22 22.36 -14.86
CA ASN A 55 3.55 23.19 -16.02
C ASN A 55 4.05 24.61 -15.63
N PRO A 56 5.33 24.94 -15.85
CA PRO A 56 5.92 26.20 -15.39
C PRO A 56 5.56 27.43 -16.25
N GLY A 57 4.68 27.29 -17.25
CA GLY A 57 4.52 28.28 -18.33
C GLY A 57 3.28 29.19 -18.31
N ILE A 58 2.21 28.87 -17.56
CA ILE A 58 0.89 29.48 -17.82
C ILE A 58 0.19 29.93 -16.53
N GLY A 59 0.17 31.25 -16.29
CA GLY A 59 -0.80 31.86 -15.38
C GLY A 59 -2.21 31.83 -15.99
N GLY A 60 -2.96 30.75 -15.75
CA GLY A 60 -4.31 30.55 -16.28
C GLY A 60 -5.24 29.95 -15.21
N ALA A 61 -6.45 30.47 -15.09
CA ALA A 61 -7.42 30.14 -14.05
C ALA A 61 -7.68 28.61 -13.91
N GLY A 62 -7.12 28.01 -12.86
CA GLY A 62 -7.27 26.59 -12.52
C GLY A 62 -6.58 26.23 -11.19
N ASP A 63 -5.42 26.83 -10.91
CA ASP A 63 -4.67 26.62 -9.67
C ASP A 63 -5.47 27.04 -8.42
N THR A 64 -5.47 26.17 -7.42
CA THR A 64 -5.87 26.52 -6.06
C THR A 64 -4.66 26.61 -5.16
N ARG A 65 -4.44 27.80 -4.59
CA ARG A 65 -3.33 28.11 -3.69
C ARG A 65 -3.86 28.19 -2.27
N GLY A 66 -3.27 27.43 -1.37
CA GLY A 66 -3.58 27.49 0.05
C GLY A 66 -3.12 26.27 0.81
N ASP A 67 -2.90 26.43 2.12
CA ASP A 67 -2.57 25.35 3.04
C ASP A 67 -3.78 24.49 3.47
N GLY A 68 -4.99 24.85 3.02
CA GLY A 68 -6.23 24.13 3.35
C GLY A 68 -6.92 24.58 4.65
N SER A 69 -6.41 25.58 5.37
CA SER A 69 -6.95 26.03 6.67
C SER A 69 -8.04 27.10 6.50
N CYS A 70 -8.98 27.20 7.45
CA CYS A 70 -10.04 28.21 7.44
C CYS A 70 -9.61 29.53 8.14
N ASP A 71 -9.65 30.67 7.42
CA ASP A 71 -9.26 32.01 7.92
C ASP A 71 -10.38 32.70 8.72
N PRO A 72 -10.06 33.46 9.79
CA PRO A 72 -11.02 34.20 10.62
C PRO A 72 -11.85 35.33 9.97
N TRP A 73 -11.38 36.01 8.92
CA TRP A 73 -11.96 37.31 8.50
C TRP A 73 -13.00 37.21 7.36
N GLY A 74 -14.00 36.33 7.54
CA GLY A 74 -15.37 36.51 7.04
C GLY A 74 -15.61 36.64 5.52
N ALA A 75 -14.62 36.45 4.66
CA ALA A 75 -14.74 36.67 3.22
C ALA A 75 -14.05 35.60 2.34
N ARG A 76 -13.38 34.59 2.91
CA ARG A 76 -12.79 33.47 2.18
C ARG A 76 -13.07 32.18 2.93
N GLN A 77 -13.77 31.26 2.26
CA GLN A 77 -13.94 29.89 2.74
C GLN A 77 -12.58 29.20 2.89
N CYS A 78 -12.52 28.11 3.67
CA CYS A 78 -11.38 27.20 3.73
C CYS A 78 -10.90 26.90 2.30
N CYS A 79 -9.62 27.16 2.01
CA CYS A 79 -9.13 27.42 0.65
C CYS A 79 -9.00 26.16 -0.24
N ALA A 80 -10.09 25.45 -0.50
CA ALA A 80 -10.34 24.89 -1.83
C ALA A 80 -10.55 26.10 -2.77
N GLY A 81 -9.56 26.39 -3.59
CA GLY A 81 -9.45 27.68 -4.28
C GLY A 81 -10.53 27.92 -5.36
N SER A 82 -10.47 29.12 -5.96
CA SER A 82 -11.38 29.64 -6.99
C SER A 82 -12.72 30.25 -6.53
N GLY A 83 -12.77 30.84 -5.34
CA GLY A 83 -13.70 31.97 -5.04
C GLY A 83 -15.20 31.65 -5.14
N ARG A 84 -15.57 30.38 -4.96
CA ARG A 84 -16.94 29.91 -4.79
C ARG A 84 -16.98 29.03 -3.54
N PRO A 85 -18.12 28.98 -2.82
CA PRO A 85 -18.23 28.17 -1.63
C PRO A 85 -17.99 26.69 -1.94
N ALA A 86 -16.89 26.16 -1.42
CA ALA A 86 -16.89 24.78 -0.95
C ALA A 86 -17.98 24.71 0.14
N ALA A 87 -19.01 23.94 -0.13
CA ALA A 87 -19.95 23.56 0.92
C ALA A 87 -19.22 22.70 1.96
N ASP A 88 -19.67 22.79 3.20
CA ASP A 88 -19.39 21.88 4.31
C ASP A 88 -19.07 20.44 3.82
N PRO A 89 -17.87 19.89 4.10
CA PRO A 89 -17.48 18.57 3.59
C PRO A 89 -18.36 17.41 4.10
N VAL A 90 -19.24 17.65 5.09
CA VAL A 90 -20.28 16.70 5.52
C VAL A 90 -21.41 16.56 4.48
N ARG A 91 -21.50 17.43 3.46
CA ARG A 91 -22.51 17.35 2.38
C ARG A 91 -21.90 17.67 1.01
N GLY A 92 -21.54 16.62 0.28
CA GLY A 92 -20.80 16.70 -0.99
C GLY A 92 -21.40 17.63 -2.05
N GLY A 93 -20.52 18.31 -2.79
CA GLY A 93 -20.90 19.22 -3.88
C GLY A 93 -19.84 20.24 -4.26
N GLY A 94 -18.68 19.80 -4.76
CA GLY A 94 -17.61 20.66 -5.29
C GLY A 94 -16.52 19.80 -5.96
N ALA A 95 -15.95 20.27 -7.08
CA ALA A 95 -15.06 19.43 -7.90
C ALA A 95 -13.72 19.12 -7.19
N ALA A 96 -13.33 17.84 -7.19
CA ALA A 96 -12.08 17.34 -6.61
C ALA A 96 -10.80 17.85 -7.32
N SER A 97 -10.93 18.51 -8.47
CA SER A 97 -9.82 18.94 -9.34
C SER A 97 -9.10 20.22 -8.90
N ALA A 98 -9.33 20.69 -7.67
CA ALA A 98 -9.03 22.06 -7.23
C ALA A 98 -8.74 22.14 -5.72
N ILE A 99 -7.88 21.24 -5.23
CA ILE A 99 -7.38 21.21 -3.85
C ILE A 99 -5.85 21.08 -3.82
N SER A 100 -5.21 21.72 -2.83
CA SER A 100 -3.75 21.65 -2.68
C SER A 100 -3.27 20.31 -2.14
N ARG A 101 -2.00 19.97 -2.38
CA ARG A 101 -1.36 18.76 -1.86
C ARG A 101 -1.51 18.67 -0.34
N LEU A 102 -1.24 19.75 0.39
CA LEU A 102 -1.40 19.81 1.84
C LEU A 102 -2.85 19.55 2.30
N TYR A 103 -3.85 20.12 1.60
CA TYR A 103 -5.25 19.90 1.96
C TYR A 103 -5.65 18.41 1.83
N ALA A 104 -5.30 17.77 0.71
CA ALA A 104 -5.59 16.35 0.50
C ALA A 104 -4.84 15.45 1.50
N CYS A 105 -3.58 15.77 1.79
CA CYS A 105 -2.78 15.05 2.79
C CYS A 105 -3.37 15.15 4.20
N LYS A 106 -3.90 16.32 4.59
CA LYS A 106 -4.60 16.52 5.86
C LYS A 106 -5.87 15.69 5.96
N ASN A 107 -6.75 15.74 4.96
CA ASN A 107 -7.96 14.91 4.92
C ASN A 107 -7.63 13.42 5.05
N ALA A 108 -6.67 12.92 4.27
CA ALA A 108 -6.26 11.52 4.30
C ALA A 108 -5.76 11.10 5.69
N ILE A 109 -4.86 11.90 6.30
CA ILE A 109 -4.34 11.63 7.65
C ILE A 109 -5.43 11.78 8.72
N TYR A 110 -6.36 12.73 8.59
CA TYR A 110 -7.51 12.86 9.48
C TYR A 110 -8.35 11.57 9.47
N ARG A 111 -8.75 11.10 8.28
CA ARG A 111 -9.55 9.87 8.14
C ARG A 111 -8.80 8.64 8.64
N PHE A 112 -7.53 8.51 8.28
CA PHE A 112 -6.66 7.39 8.65
C PHE A 112 -6.43 7.30 10.17
N VAL A 113 -6.03 8.40 10.82
CA VAL A 113 -5.77 8.42 12.26
C VAL A 113 -7.09 8.34 13.08
N ALA A 114 -8.20 8.87 12.56
CA ALA A 114 -9.51 8.75 13.21
C ALA A 114 -10.15 7.34 13.09
N SER A 115 -9.69 6.50 12.15
CA SER A 115 -10.20 5.13 11.95
C SER A 115 -9.29 4.03 12.50
N THR A 116 -8.00 4.34 12.74
CA THR A 116 -7.01 3.35 13.20
C THR A 116 -6.87 3.40 14.73
N GLY A 117 -7.39 2.38 15.43
CA GLY A 117 -7.29 2.27 16.89
C GLY A 117 -6.00 1.60 17.40
N ASP A 118 -5.37 0.79 16.55
CA ASP A 118 -4.43 -0.26 16.97
C ASP A 118 -2.95 0.17 16.87
N VAL A 119 -2.71 1.44 16.58
CA VAL A 119 -1.38 2.03 16.37
C VAL A 119 -1.17 3.22 17.33
N ALA A 120 0.06 3.37 17.84
CA ALA A 120 0.47 4.58 18.55
C ALA A 120 1.14 5.55 17.57
N PHE A 121 0.44 6.62 17.20
CA PHE A 121 0.91 7.61 16.23
C PHE A 121 1.70 8.74 16.87
N GLY A 122 2.63 9.33 16.13
CA GLY A 122 3.25 10.62 16.42
C GLY A 122 3.21 11.51 15.19
N LEU A 123 3.32 12.82 15.39
CA LEU A 123 3.33 13.80 14.31
C LEU A 123 4.56 14.71 14.38
N THR A 124 5.25 14.83 13.26
CA THR A 124 6.33 15.78 13.00
C THR A 124 6.03 16.58 11.74
N LYS A 125 6.46 17.83 11.72
CA LYS A 125 6.35 18.77 10.60
C LYS A 125 7.71 19.38 10.28
N PHE A 126 7.87 19.99 9.12
CA PHE A 126 9.10 20.73 8.83
C PHE A 126 9.21 22.00 9.69
N PRO A 127 10.42 22.44 10.03
CA PRO A 127 10.63 23.44 11.08
C PRO A 127 10.04 24.81 10.71
N GLN A 128 9.28 25.42 11.63
CA GLN A 128 8.70 26.75 11.46
C GLN A 128 9.11 27.65 12.64
N PHE A 129 9.16 28.96 12.42
CA PHE A 129 9.64 29.90 13.45
C PHE A 129 8.51 30.41 14.36
N TRP A 130 8.65 30.17 15.66
CA TRP A 130 7.89 30.84 16.70
C TRP A 130 8.68 32.06 17.22
N THR A 131 8.10 33.27 17.18
CA THR A 131 8.72 34.44 17.81
C THR A 131 8.20 34.62 19.25
N PRO A 132 9.02 35.07 20.22
CA PRO A 132 8.61 35.19 21.64
C PRO A 132 7.53 36.24 21.93
N ALA A 133 6.92 36.87 20.92
CA ALA A 133 5.93 37.93 21.07
C ALA A 133 4.50 37.41 21.38
N GLY A 134 4.28 36.09 21.37
CA GLY A 134 3.09 35.46 21.95
C GLY A 134 1.76 35.83 21.30
N ARG A 135 1.74 36.18 20.01
CA ARG A 135 0.51 36.45 19.25
C ARG A 135 0.46 35.67 17.94
N LEU A 136 -0.50 34.75 17.83
CA LEU A 136 -0.97 34.08 16.61
C LEU A 136 -1.65 35.04 15.59
N MET A 137 -1.36 36.35 15.65
CA MET A 137 -2.31 37.39 15.19
C MET A 137 -1.71 38.49 14.30
N ASP A 138 -0.41 38.76 14.35
CA ASP A 138 0.18 39.97 13.74
C ASP A 138 0.77 39.76 12.33
N TRP A 139 0.65 38.56 11.73
CA TRP A 139 1.41 38.18 10.51
C TRP A 139 0.64 38.23 9.18
N TYR A 140 -0.68 38.35 9.18
CA TYR A 140 -1.46 38.43 7.92
C TYR A 140 -1.26 39.75 7.14
N TYR A 141 -0.74 40.80 7.77
CA TYR A 141 -0.75 42.16 7.21
C TYR A 141 0.46 42.57 6.35
N ASN A 142 1.55 41.79 6.29
CA ASN A 142 2.78 42.20 5.59
C ASN A 142 3.18 41.35 4.38
N ASN A 143 2.46 40.26 4.10
CA ASN A 143 2.91 39.23 3.17
C ASN A 143 2.20 39.25 1.80
N GLN A 144 1.51 40.31 1.42
CA GLN A 144 1.00 40.47 0.05
C GLN A 144 1.68 41.65 -0.63
N ASN A 145 2.34 41.40 -1.76
CA ASN A 145 2.72 42.49 -2.65
C ASN A 145 1.46 43.17 -3.25
N ALA A 146 1.61 44.31 -3.91
CA ALA A 146 0.47 45.05 -4.47
C ALA A 146 -0.31 44.30 -5.59
N ALA A 147 0.11 43.09 -5.97
CA ALA A 147 -0.57 42.19 -6.89
C ALA A 147 -1.25 40.99 -6.21
N GLY A 148 -1.25 40.92 -4.86
CA GLY A 148 -1.91 39.85 -4.10
C GLY A 148 -1.17 38.51 -4.12
N GLN A 149 0.14 38.52 -4.39
CA GLN A 149 0.98 37.33 -4.29
C GLN A 149 1.53 37.21 -2.87
N ASP A 150 1.48 35.99 -2.31
CA ASP A 150 2.07 35.71 -1.00
C ASP A 150 3.59 35.80 -1.05
N THR A 151 4.16 36.61 -0.17
CA THR A 151 5.60 36.85 -0.02
C THR A 151 5.96 36.87 1.47
N GLY A 152 5.45 35.89 2.22
CA GLY A 152 5.86 35.61 3.60
C GLY A 152 7.20 34.88 3.68
N ARG A 153 8.03 35.25 4.64
CA ARG A 153 9.37 34.66 4.83
C ARG A 153 9.50 33.93 6.16
N TYR A 154 9.53 32.60 6.08
CA TYR A 154 10.57 31.79 6.74
C TYR A 154 11.97 32.39 6.52
N ASN A 155 12.94 32.17 7.43
CA ASN A 155 14.26 32.81 7.28
C ASN A 155 15.11 32.24 6.12
N GLY A 156 14.69 31.13 5.52
CA GLY A 156 15.34 30.50 4.37
C GLY A 156 16.52 29.59 4.73
N GLU A 157 16.72 29.27 6.01
CA GLU A 157 17.91 28.53 6.45
C GLU A 157 17.64 27.02 6.54
N CYS A 158 18.16 26.30 5.56
CA CYS A 158 18.47 24.87 5.59
C CYS A 158 19.50 24.47 6.69
N THR A 159 19.76 25.36 7.64
CA THR A 159 20.89 25.36 8.55
C THR A 159 20.53 26.00 9.89
N SER A 160 19.83 25.29 10.78
CA SER A 160 20.09 25.51 12.21
C SER A 160 19.74 24.30 13.08
N ALA A 161 20.60 24.00 14.05
CA ALA A 161 20.32 23.08 15.15
C ALA A 161 19.49 23.74 16.28
N THR A 162 18.78 24.83 15.98
CA THR A 162 18.11 25.69 16.98
C THR A 162 16.59 25.79 16.83
N VAL A 163 15.98 25.25 15.77
CA VAL A 163 14.51 25.17 15.68
C VAL A 163 14.04 23.88 16.33
N THR A 164 13.45 23.98 17.52
CA THR A 164 12.86 22.84 18.25
C THR A 164 11.40 22.55 17.83
N ASP A 165 10.83 23.34 16.91
CA ASP A 165 9.42 23.30 16.47
C ASP A 165 9.20 22.40 15.23
N TYR A 166 9.78 21.19 15.27
CA TYR A 166 9.56 20.12 14.28
C TYR A 166 8.70 18.98 14.86
N ARG A 167 8.71 18.79 16.19
CA ARG A 167 7.94 17.74 16.88
C ARG A 167 6.65 18.33 17.41
N VAL A 168 5.54 17.70 17.05
CA VAL A 168 4.22 18.32 17.08
C VAL A 168 3.30 17.56 18.04
N VAL A 169 3.26 16.23 17.89
CA VAL A 169 2.61 15.31 18.81
C VAL A 169 3.57 14.15 19.09
N ASP A 170 3.88 13.93 20.37
CA ASP A 170 4.69 12.80 20.82
C ASP A 170 3.91 11.49 20.68
N ILE A 171 4.58 10.38 20.35
CA ILE A 171 3.98 9.04 20.35
C ILE A 171 3.58 8.68 21.78
N ASP A 172 2.29 8.47 22.00
CA ASP A 172 1.74 7.98 23.27
C ASP A 172 1.38 6.50 23.14
N GLY A 173 2.00 5.65 23.96
CA GLY A 173 1.83 4.20 23.92
C GLY A 173 0.42 3.72 24.30
N THR A 174 -0.46 4.59 24.80
CA THR A 174 -1.88 4.27 25.01
C THR A 174 -2.73 4.46 23.74
N GLY A 175 -2.32 5.37 22.84
CA GLY A 175 -3.11 5.85 21.70
C GLY A 175 -4.09 6.98 22.03
N ASP A 176 -4.09 7.52 23.26
CA ASP A 176 -4.99 8.64 23.66
C ASP A 176 -4.68 9.96 22.92
N ASN A 177 -3.53 10.03 22.25
CA ASN A 177 -3.05 11.20 21.52
C ASN A 177 -3.69 11.39 20.13
N VAL A 178 -4.55 10.48 19.65
CA VAL A 178 -5.30 10.61 18.39
C VAL A 178 -5.97 11.98 18.27
N ASN A 179 -6.70 12.41 19.30
CA ASN A 179 -7.35 13.73 19.31
C ASN A 179 -6.34 14.89 19.17
N ASN A 180 -5.14 14.76 19.75
CA ASN A 180 -4.10 15.77 19.62
C ASN A 180 -3.57 15.85 18.18
N ILE A 181 -3.53 14.73 17.43
CA ILE A 181 -3.13 14.73 16.01
C ILE A 181 -4.23 15.34 15.14
N LEU A 182 -5.49 14.99 15.38
CA LEU A 182 -6.63 15.50 14.61
C LEU A 182 -6.72 17.04 14.66
N MET A 183 -6.40 17.67 15.79
CA MET A 183 -6.31 19.13 15.96
C MET A 183 -5.26 19.85 15.06
N TRP A 184 -4.40 19.10 14.36
CA TRP A 184 -3.43 19.64 13.40
C TRP A 184 -3.82 19.46 11.93
N VAL A 185 -4.89 18.70 11.66
CA VAL A 185 -5.31 18.32 10.30
C VAL A 185 -6.83 18.41 10.09
N ASP A 186 -7.58 19.05 10.98
CA ASP A 186 -9.05 19.18 10.89
C ASP A 186 -9.52 20.44 10.11
N HIS A 187 -8.58 21.26 9.63
CA HIS A 187 -8.78 22.51 8.90
C HIS A 187 -9.27 23.69 9.74
N ARG A 188 -9.48 23.54 11.06
CA ARG A 188 -10.24 24.48 11.90
C ARG A 188 -9.40 25.11 13.00
N GLU A 189 -8.83 26.28 12.71
CA GLU A 189 -8.12 27.06 13.73
C GLU A 189 -9.04 28.10 14.44
N TRP A 190 -10.11 28.58 13.79
CA TRP A 190 -10.92 29.72 14.27
C TRP A 190 -12.43 29.48 14.32
N SER A 191 -13.08 29.99 15.37
CA SER A 191 -14.52 29.88 15.61
C SER A 191 -15.35 30.92 14.81
N GLY A 192 -14.98 31.19 13.55
CA GLY A 192 -15.70 32.04 12.61
C GLY A 192 -15.89 33.52 12.99
N ALA A 193 -15.40 33.94 14.17
CA ALA A 193 -15.70 35.23 14.79
C ALA A 193 -14.45 36.07 15.14
N GLY A 194 -13.29 35.73 14.57
CA GLY A 194 -12.02 36.35 14.97
C GLY A 194 -11.55 35.95 16.37
N THR A 195 -11.90 34.73 16.81
CA THR A 195 -11.32 34.06 17.98
C THR A 195 -10.83 32.65 17.60
N PRO A 196 -9.61 32.23 18.04
CA PRO A 196 -9.19 30.83 17.93
C PRO A 196 -10.19 29.90 18.62
N ILE A 197 -10.37 28.68 18.12
CA ILE A 197 -11.28 27.69 18.73
C ILE A 197 -10.79 27.31 20.14
N SER A 198 -9.48 27.17 20.30
CA SER A 198 -8.82 27.01 21.59
C SER A 198 -7.42 27.65 21.57
N ALA A 199 -6.79 27.81 22.75
CA ALA A 199 -5.38 28.22 22.82
C ALA A 199 -4.39 27.08 22.48
N SER A 200 -4.92 25.88 22.26
CA SER A 200 -4.24 24.65 21.90
C SER A 200 -4.43 24.26 20.43
N GLU A 201 -5.43 24.84 19.74
CA GLU A 201 -5.69 24.62 18.32
C GLU A 201 -4.52 25.10 17.47
N ARG A 202 -4.02 24.22 16.60
CA ARG A 202 -2.83 24.49 15.80
C ARG A 202 -2.90 23.67 14.52
N GLU A 203 -3.40 24.26 13.46
CA GLU A 203 -3.55 23.59 12.17
C GLU A 203 -2.23 23.64 11.37
N LEU A 204 -1.79 22.52 10.74
CA LEU A 204 -0.55 22.50 9.94
C LEU A 204 -0.57 23.57 8.83
N ARG A 205 0.59 24.14 8.51
CA ARG A 205 0.76 25.19 7.50
C ARG A 205 1.90 24.82 6.56
N ALA A 206 1.78 25.10 5.27
CA ALA A 206 2.87 24.90 4.31
C ALA A 206 3.58 26.23 4.02
N ASP A 207 4.90 26.28 4.29
CA ASP A 207 5.77 27.41 3.98
C ASP A 207 7.24 26.96 3.89
N GLY A 208 8.07 27.70 3.16
CA GLY A 208 9.51 27.52 3.14
C GLY A 208 10.04 26.35 2.29
N PRO A 209 11.33 26.01 2.43
CA PRO A 209 11.98 24.91 1.73
C PRO A 209 11.60 23.55 2.34
N THR A 210 12.21 22.47 1.81
CA THR A 210 11.85 21.07 2.02
C THR A 210 13.05 20.32 2.67
N PRO A 211 13.27 20.45 3.99
CA PRO A 211 14.41 19.85 4.69
C PRO A 211 14.10 18.41 5.17
N ILE A 212 13.95 17.49 4.22
CA ILE A 212 13.63 16.08 4.47
C ILE A 212 14.72 15.43 5.33
N ALA A 213 15.98 15.50 4.90
CA ALA A 213 17.11 14.83 5.55
C ALA A 213 17.30 15.28 7.01
N TRP A 214 17.18 16.58 7.26
CA TRP A 214 17.32 17.15 8.60
C TRP A 214 16.17 16.73 9.50
N THR A 215 14.93 16.76 9.00
CA THR A 215 13.74 16.37 9.77
C THR A 215 13.80 14.89 10.14
N LEU A 216 14.21 14.01 9.23
CA LEU A 216 14.43 12.59 9.51
C LEU A 216 15.51 12.36 10.58
N THR A 217 16.61 13.12 10.55
CA THR A 217 17.67 13.05 11.58
C THR A 217 17.16 13.48 12.97
N GLN A 218 16.24 14.45 13.03
CA GLN A 218 15.58 14.83 14.28
C GLN A 218 14.56 13.79 14.74
N THR A 219 13.82 13.16 13.82
CA THR A 219 12.95 12.03 14.11
C THR A 219 13.74 10.84 14.66
N GLU A 220 14.89 10.48 14.09
CA GLU A 220 15.82 9.48 14.63
C GLU A 220 16.23 9.81 16.07
N THR A 221 16.60 11.08 16.32
CA THR A 221 16.97 11.56 17.66
C THR A 221 15.83 11.34 18.66
N TYR A 222 14.57 11.66 18.29
CA TYR A 222 13.41 11.40 19.15
C TYR A 222 13.14 9.90 19.35
N LEU A 223 13.13 9.10 18.28
CA LEU A 223 12.88 7.66 18.34
C LEU A 223 13.95 6.93 19.17
N SER A 224 15.21 7.40 19.16
CA SER A 224 16.26 6.88 20.06
C SER A 224 15.88 6.98 21.54
N THR A 225 15.13 8.02 21.94
CA THR A 225 14.65 8.17 23.31
C THR A 225 13.49 7.21 23.63
N LEU A 226 12.62 6.93 22.66
CA LEU A 226 11.56 5.92 22.81
C LEU A 226 12.15 4.49 22.87
N VAL A 227 13.14 4.16 22.05
CA VAL A 227 13.84 2.85 22.09
C VAL A 227 14.65 2.69 23.40
N ALA A 228 15.09 3.79 24.01
CA ALA A 228 15.70 3.77 25.34
C ALA A 228 14.66 3.55 26.47
N ALA A 229 13.45 4.07 26.30
CA ALA A 229 12.36 3.97 27.28
C ALA A 229 11.58 2.65 27.21
N ASP A 230 11.39 2.10 26.01
CA ASP A 230 10.72 0.81 25.78
C ASP A 230 11.66 -0.36 26.15
N THR A 231 11.82 -0.62 27.44
CA THR A 231 12.72 -1.68 27.90
C THR A 231 12.18 -3.09 27.69
N THR A 232 10.87 -3.24 27.46
CA THR A 232 10.18 -4.54 27.39
C THR A 232 10.00 -5.00 25.94
N TYR A 233 9.38 -4.17 25.10
CA TYR A 233 8.85 -4.63 23.81
C TYR A 233 9.74 -4.26 22.62
N ARG A 234 10.74 -3.39 22.79
CA ARG A 234 11.63 -2.91 21.71
C ARG A 234 12.30 -4.00 20.89
N GLY A 235 12.43 -5.22 21.40
CA GLY A 235 12.93 -6.37 20.63
C GLY A 235 12.03 -6.63 19.42
N CYS A 236 10.75 -6.89 19.70
CA CYS A 236 9.73 -7.28 18.74
C CYS A 236 8.96 -6.06 18.18
N ARG A 237 8.36 -5.22 19.03
CA ARG A 237 7.45 -4.10 18.65
C ARG A 237 7.93 -3.33 17.39
N PRO A 238 7.09 -3.16 16.35
CA PRO A 238 7.47 -2.41 15.15
C PRO A 238 7.61 -0.92 15.43
N TYR A 239 8.64 -0.32 14.83
CA TYR A 239 8.85 1.13 14.78
C TYR A 239 8.92 1.52 13.30
N LYS A 240 7.99 2.36 12.84
CA LYS A 240 8.01 2.88 11.46
C LYS A 240 7.95 4.40 11.41
N VAL A 241 8.52 4.95 10.34
CA VAL A 241 8.37 6.35 9.95
C VAL A 241 7.57 6.39 8.64
N ILE A 242 6.49 7.16 8.59
CA ILE A 242 5.79 7.48 7.34
C ILE A 242 6.28 8.86 6.90
N LEU A 243 7.03 8.92 5.81
CA LEU A 243 7.42 10.17 5.17
C LEU A 243 6.42 10.48 4.05
N LEU A 244 5.59 11.50 4.24
CA LEU A 244 4.64 11.99 3.24
C LEU A 244 5.15 13.31 2.67
N THR A 245 5.51 13.34 1.39
CA THR A 245 6.19 14.46 0.73
C THR A 245 5.89 14.50 -0.77
N ASP A 246 6.12 15.64 -1.44
CA ASP A 246 6.18 15.67 -2.91
C ASP A 246 7.60 15.46 -3.48
N GLY A 247 8.61 15.29 -2.62
CA GLY A 247 9.84 14.53 -2.92
C GLY A 247 11.08 15.31 -3.34
N GLU A 248 11.02 16.63 -3.41
CA GLU A 248 12.18 17.47 -3.71
C GLU A 248 12.86 18.01 -2.43
N GLU A 249 13.97 17.40 -2.00
CA GLU A 249 14.85 17.98 -0.97
C GLU A 249 15.51 19.26 -1.51
N THR A 250 15.04 20.43 -1.06
CA THR A 250 15.55 21.74 -1.52
C THR A 250 16.65 22.31 -0.62
N CYS A 251 17.04 21.59 0.44
CA CYS A 251 17.97 22.07 1.46
C CYS A 251 19.36 21.44 1.45
N ALA A 252 19.73 20.76 0.35
CA ALA A 252 21.05 20.16 0.12
C ALA A 252 21.48 19.15 1.20
N GLY A 253 20.51 18.57 1.91
CA GLY A 253 20.73 17.40 2.76
C GLY A 253 20.89 16.11 1.96
N ASP A 254 21.11 14.99 2.67
CA ASP A 254 21.08 13.63 2.12
C ASP A 254 19.89 12.86 2.74
N PRO A 255 18.71 12.86 2.08
CA PRO A 255 17.54 12.16 2.60
C PRO A 255 17.73 10.64 2.63
N VAL A 256 18.46 10.07 1.66
CA VAL A 256 18.71 8.63 1.58
C VAL A 256 19.63 8.19 2.70
N GLY A 257 20.67 8.97 3.00
CA GLY A 257 21.53 8.79 4.17
C GLY A 257 20.74 8.89 5.49
N ALA A 258 19.87 9.88 5.65
CA ALA A 258 19.04 10.02 6.86
C ALA A 258 18.05 8.85 7.05
N VAL A 259 17.41 8.38 5.96
CA VAL A 259 16.60 7.15 6.01
C VAL A 259 17.45 5.91 6.34
N THR A 260 18.69 5.85 5.85
CA THR A 260 19.61 4.75 6.16
C THR A 260 19.99 4.73 7.64
N SER A 261 20.22 5.89 8.26
CA SER A 261 20.55 5.98 9.70
C SER A 261 19.42 5.47 10.60
N LEU A 262 18.16 5.77 10.26
CA LEU A 262 16.97 5.29 10.99
C LEU A 262 16.94 3.76 11.16
N ARG A 263 17.40 3.00 10.15
CA ARG A 263 17.56 1.53 10.19
C ARG A 263 18.51 1.03 11.30
N THR A 264 19.28 1.95 11.90
CA THR A 264 20.27 1.67 12.94
C THR A 264 20.09 2.54 14.20
N THR A 265 18.88 3.02 14.46
CA THR A 265 18.55 3.89 15.61
C THR A 265 18.98 3.26 16.94
N VAL A 266 19.90 3.89 17.69
CA VAL A 266 20.41 3.35 18.97
C VAL A 266 19.75 4.03 20.18
N GLY A 267 18.95 3.28 20.94
CA GLY A 267 18.33 3.75 22.19
C GLY A 267 18.69 2.87 23.38
N GLY A 268 19.25 3.47 24.44
CA GLY A 268 19.55 2.75 25.69
C GLY A 268 20.51 1.57 25.54
N GLY A 269 21.41 1.61 24.55
CA GLY A 269 22.35 0.53 24.21
C GLY A 269 21.78 -0.56 23.30
N PHE A 270 20.52 -0.45 22.88
CA PHE A 270 19.87 -1.35 21.91
C PHE A 270 19.78 -0.67 20.55
N THR A 271 20.08 -1.39 19.47
CA THR A 271 19.90 -0.91 18.09
C THR A 271 18.56 -1.41 17.56
N LYS A 272 17.63 -0.50 17.25
CA LYS A 272 16.34 -0.82 16.64
C LYS A 272 16.37 -0.52 15.15
N ASP A 273 15.86 -1.47 14.36
CA ASP A 273 15.53 -1.24 12.96
C ASP A 273 14.24 -0.40 12.88
N VAL A 274 14.37 0.90 12.59
CA VAL A 274 13.23 1.78 12.29
C VAL A 274 13.07 1.86 10.77
N ARG A 275 12.05 1.17 10.25
CA ARG A 275 11.76 1.13 8.81
C ARG A 275 11.05 2.42 8.37
N THR A 276 11.35 2.91 7.17
CA THR A 276 10.73 4.13 6.62
C THR A 276 9.89 3.80 5.39
N CYS A 277 8.63 4.22 5.43
CA CYS A 277 7.64 4.14 4.38
C CYS A 277 7.52 5.52 3.72
N VAL A 278 7.91 5.61 2.45
CA VAL A 278 7.92 6.87 1.69
C VAL A 278 6.69 6.91 0.81
N ILE A 279 5.89 7.97 0.92
CA ILE A 279 4.72 8.24 0.09
C ILE A 279 4.95 9.56 -0.66
N GLY A 280 5.04 9.46 -1.98
CA GLY A 280 5.06 10.59 -2.91
C GLY A 280 3.64 11.06 -3.24
N TYR A 281 3.25 12.25 -2.79
CA TYR A 281 1.94 12.81 -3.09
C TYR A 281 1.98 13.86 -4.22
N GLY A 282 1.31 13.59 -5.32
CA GLY A 282 1.30 14.47 -6.50
C GLY A 282 2.66 14.54 -7.21
N SER A 283 3.51 13.53 -7.03
CA SER A 283 4.78 13.32 -7.73
C SER A 283 4.99 11.82 -8.01
N SER A 284 4.67 11.40 -9.22
CA SER A 284 4.87 10.02 -9.65
C SER A 284 6.35 9.72 -9.93
N GLY A 285 6.88 8.66 -9.32
CA GLY A 285 8.11 8.00 -9.78
C GLY A 285 9.43 8.75 -9.61
N LEU A 286 9.52 9.82 -8.81
CA LEU A 286 10.78 10.55 -8.62
C LEU A 286 11.91 9.61 -8.13
N PRO A 287 13.11 9.60 -8.78
CA PRO A 287 14.21 8.71 -8.40
C PRO A 287 14.65 8.84 -6.93
N THR A 288 14.55 10.04 -6.36
CA THR A 288 14.86 10.31 -4.95
C THR A 288 13.90 9.60 -3.99
N LEU A 289 12.59 9.58 -4.30
CA LEU A 289 11.58 8.89 -3.49
C LEU A 289 11.83 7.38 -3.48
N ASN A 290 12.07 6.78 -4.65
CA ASN A 290 12.38 5.36 -4.77
C ASN A 290 13.70 4.99 -4.07
N SER A 291 14.72 5.86 -4.14
CA SER A 291 15.99 5.67 -3.43
C SER A 291 15.81 5.71 -1.90
N MET A 292 14.99 6.62 -1.39
CA MET A 292 14.64 6.66 0.03
C MET A 292 13.84 5.42 0.44
N ALA A 293 12.85 4.98 -0.35
CA ALA A 293 12.05 3.80 -0.04
C ALA A 293 12.90 2.50 0.00
N LEU A 294 13.85 2.35 -0.94
CA LEU A 294 14.79 1.23 -0.98
C LEU A 294 15.74 1.20 0.23
N ALA A 295 16.18 2.36 0.71
CA ALA A 295 16.95 2.47 1.96
C ALA A 295 16.08 2.17 3.20
N GLY A 296 14.86 2.72 3.21
CA GLY A 296 13.92 2.66 4.32
C GLY A 296 13.30 1.30 4.56
N ARG A 297 13.13 0.50 3.49
CA ARG A 297 12.51 -0.84 3.50
C ARG A 297 11.26 -0.92 4.37
N CYS A 298 10.25 -0.14 4.02
CA CYS A 298 8.93 -0.15 4.67
C CYS A 298 8.44 -1.58 4.97
N PHE A 299 8.63 -2.46 3.99
CA PHE A 299 8.59 -3.91 4.06
C PHE A 299 9.89 -4.48 3.47
N ASP A 300 10.21 -5.75 3.73
CA ASP A 300 11.47 -6.37 3.26
C ASP A 300 11.57 -6.48 1.74
N SER A 301 10.42 -6.50 1.06
CA SER A 301 10.26 -6.48 -0.40
C SER A 301 10.23 -5.07 -1.01
N THR A 302 10.21 -3.99 -0.22
CA THR A 302 10.05 -2.62 -0.74
C THR A 302 11.27 -2.16 -1.56
N THR A 303 11.05 -1.90 -2.85
CA THR A 303 12.04 -1.35 -3.78
C THR A 303 11.71 0.06 -4.28
N THR A 304 10.48 0.52 -4.10
CA THR A 304 9.94 1.78 -4.62
C THR A 304 9.07 2.48 -3.57
N ALA A 305 8.89 3.79 -3.70
CA ALA A 305 7.97 4.54 -2.86
C ALA A 305 6.52 4.22 -3.23
N PHE A 306 5.60 4.42 -2.28
CA PHE A 306 4.19 4.55 -2.59
C PHE A 306 3.95 5.87 -3.33
N THR A 307 3.06 5.88 -4.29
CA THR A 307 2.69 7.09 -5.04
C THR A 307 1.19 7.28 -4.99
N ALA A 308 0.74 8.50 -4.70
CA ALA A 308 -0.66 8.88 -4.70
C ALA A 308 -0.86 10.21 -5.42
N THR A 309 -1.93 10.32 -6.20
CA THR A 309 -2.33 11.52 -6.94
C THR A 309 -3.59 12.18 -6.36
N ASN A 310 -4.34 11.42 -5.57
CA ASN A 310 -5.61 11.81 -4.95
C ASN A 310 -5.72 11.25 -3.51
N GLU A 311 -6.75 11.71 -2.78
CA GLU A 311 -6.98 11.39 -1.37
C GLU A 311 -7.23 9.89 -1.13
N ASP A 312 -7.90 9.20 -2.06
CA ASP A 312 -8.26 7.78 -1.92
C ASP A 312 -7.04 6.87 -2.14
N GLU A 313 -6.18 7.17 -3.13
CA GLU A 313 -4.88 6.51 -3.30
C GLU A 313 -3.95 6.73 -2.09
N LEU A 314 -3.95 7.94 -1.52
CA LEU A 314 -3.16 8.24 -0.33
C LEU A 314 -3.68 7.47 0.90
N ALA A 315 -5.01 7.40 1.08
CA ALA A 315 -5.63 6.61 2.13
C ALA A 315 -5.29 5.12 1.96
N ALA A 316 -5.39 4.57 0.75
CA ALA A 316 -5.05 3.18 0.46
C ALA A 316 -3.57 2.86 0.80
N ALA A 317 -2.63 3.74 0.45
CA ALA A 317 -1.23 3.59 0.80
C ALA A 317 -1.00 3.63 2.33
N LEU A 318 -1.68 4.54 3.05
CA LEU A 318 -1.59 4.64 4.51
C LEU A 318 -2.16 3.39 5.21
N PHE A 319 -3.31 2.87 4.76
CA PHE A 319 -3.88 1.63 5.29
C PHE A 319 -3.00 0.42 5.00
N GLN A 320 -2.48 0.27 3.78
CA GLN A 320 -1.55 -0.81 3.45
C GLN A 320 -0.29 -0.78 4.33
N ILE A 321 0.22 0.42 4.66
CA ILE A 321 1.35 0.57 5.58
C ILE A 321 0.98 0.07 6.97
N VAL A 322 -0.19 0.44 7.53
CA VAL A 322 -0.61 0.00 8.87
C VAL A 322 -0.90 -1.49 8.93
N ASP A 323 -1.63 -2.04 7.96
CA ASP A 323 -1.99 -3.45 7.89
C ASP A 323 -0.74 -4.35 7.99
N GLY A 324 0.29 -4.11 7.17
CA GLY A 324 1.58 -4.79 7.28
C GLY A 324 2.52 -4.30 8.42
N THR A 325 1.99 -3.59 9.41
CA THR A 325 2.75 -3.10 10.59
C THR A 325 2.10 -3.50 11.91
N VAL A 326 0.78 -3.69 11.93
CA VAL A 326 0.10 -4.35 13.02
C VAL A 326 0.53 -5.81 13.02
N LEU A 327 1.02 -6.29 14.17
CA LEU A 327 1.39 -7.69 14.31
C LEU A 327 0.20 -8.50 14.81
N THR A 328 0.18 -9.76 14.42
CA THR A 328 -0.85 -10.74 14.74
C THR A 328 -0.14 -12.05 14.97
N GLU A 329 -0.46 -12.74 16.07
CA GLU A 329 0.07 -14.06 16.36
C GLU A 329 -0.12 -15.03 15.17
N ILE A 330 0.95 -15.73 14.79
CA ILE A 330 0.91 -16.87 13.88
C ILE A 330 1.32 -18.10 14.67
N CYS A 331 0.70 -19.23 14.35
CA CYS A 331 0.89 -20.47 15.07
C CYS A 331 2.20 -21.19 14.65
N ASP A 332 3.36 -20.64 15.02
CA ASP A 332 4.69 -21.17 14.67
C ASP A 332 5.66 -21.40 15.86
N GLY A 333 5.31 -20.92 17.06
CA GLY A 333 6.06 -21.11 18.30
C GLY A 333 7.02 -19.98 18.69
N ASP A 334 7.07 -18.87 17.95
CA ASP A 334 7.66 -17.60 18.40
C ASP A 334 6.59 -16.66 19.02
N ASP A 335 7.01 -15.47 19.50
CA ASP A 335 6.16 -14.37 20.03
C ASP A 335 6.06 -13.32 18.92
N ASP A 336 4.98 -13.40 18.14
CA ASP A 336 4.81 -12.72 16.86
C ASP A 336 4.11 -11.36 17.02
N ASP A 337 3.19 -11.21 17.97
CA ASP A 337 2.47 -9.97 18.27
C ASP A 337 3.13 -9.10 19.37
N CYS A 338 4.18 -9.65 19.99
CA CYS A 338 5.03 -9.04 21.01
C CYS A 338 4.41 -8.91 22.41
N ASP A 339 3.28 -9.53 22.75
CA ASP A 339 2.66 -9.42 24.08
C ASP A 339 3.36 -10.23 25.19
N THR A 340 4.40 -11.02 24.84
CA THR A 340 5.21 -11.93 25.69
C THR A 340 4.55 -13.24 26.08
N LEU A 341 3.33 -13.47 25.61
CA LEU A 341 2.83 -14.81 25.38
C LEU A 341 3.41 -15.32 24.05
N VAL A 342 3.16 -16.59 23.76
CA VAL A 342 3.67 -17.27 22.58
C VAL A 342 2.49 -18.08 22.09
N ASP A 343 2.14 -17.91 20.82
CA ASP A 343 1.30 -18.83 20.08
C ASP A 343 -0.17 -18.81 20.61
N GLU A 344 -0.62 -17.80 21.37
CA GLU A 344 -1.94 -17.80 22.03
C GLU A 344 -3.11 -17.38 21.12
N GLY A 345 -4.34 -17.44 21.65
CA GLY A 345 -5.57 -17.34 20.85
C GLY A 345 -5.87 -18.60 20.01
N PHE A 346 -4.85 -19.35 19.61
CA PHE A 346 -4.99 -20.61 18.87
C PHE A 346 -5.46 -21.80 19.72
N THR A 347 -6.16 -22.74 19.07
CA THR A 347 -6.39 -24.08 19.65
C THR A 347 -5.10 -24.87 19.58
N LYS A 348 -4.67 -25.43 20.71
CA LYS A 348 -3.44 -26.23 20.83
C LYS A 348 -3.73 -27.71 21.02
N TYR A 349 -2.86 -28.53 20.44
CA TYR A 349 -2.91 -29.98 20.46
C TYR A 349 -1.67 -30.55 21.17
N CYS A 350 -1.75 -31.77 21.69
CA CYS A 350 -0.61 -32.51 22.22
C CYS A 350 -0.26 -33.68 21.29
N ASN A 351 0.76 -34.47 21.64
CA ASN A 351 1.07 -35.72 20.96
C ASN A 351 1.74 -36.65 21.97
N ARG A 352 0.94 -37.32 22.80
CA ARG A 352 1.48 -38.14 23.90
C ARG A 352 2.34 -39.32 23.41
N PRO A 353 2.00 -40.03 22.31
CA PRO A 353 2.88 -41.06 21.73
C PRO A 353 4.23 -40.48 21.25
N GLY A 354 4.21 -39.24 20.74
CA GLY A 354 5.38 -38.45 20.37
C GLY A 354 6.15 -37.84 21.56
N GLY A 355 5.66 -38.02 22.79
CA GLY A 355 6.28 -37.50 24.02
C GLY A 355 5.88 -36.07 24.41
N ILE A 356 4.94 -35.45 23.70
CA ILE A 356 4.41 -34.11 23.97
C ILE A 356 3.11 -34.26 24.76
N GLY A 357 3.22 -34.26 26.09
CA GLY A 357 2.07 -34.49 27.00
C GLY A 357 1.19 -33.27 27.29
N THR A 358 1.50 -32.10 26.72
CA THR A 358 0.82 -30.82 26.97
C THR A 358 0.34 -30.19 25.66
N PRO A 359 -0.83 -29.54 25.61
CA PRO A 359 -1.32 -28.89 24.40
C PRO A 359 -0.41 -27.70 24.03
N THR A 360 0.42 -27.89 23.00
CA THR A 360 1.45 -26.93 22.54
C THR A 360 1.66 -26.95 21.02
N LEU A 361 1.08 -27.91 20.30
CA LEU A 361 1.15 -28.01 18.85
C LEU A 361 0.05 -27.19 18.20
N CYS A 362 0.36 -26.57 17.07
CA CYS A 362 -0.56 -25.78 16.27
C CYS A 362 -1.45 -26.58 15.32
N ALA A 363 -0.97 -27.75 14.89
CA ALA A 363 -1.72 -28.68 14.05
C ALA A 363 -2.14 -29.88 14.90
N ASP A 364 -3.36 -30.36 14.68
CA ASP A 364 -3.80 -31.65 15.23
C ASP A 364 -2.97 -32.77 14.58
N PRO A 365 -2.16 -33.54 15.33
CA PRO A 365 -1.43 -34.68 14.79
C PRO A 365 -2.35 -35.86 14.44
N GLY A 366 -3.61 -35.82 14.89
CA GLY A 366 -4.58 -36.91 14.83
C GLY A 366 -4.26 -38.05 15.79
N GLU A 367 -5.27 -38.88 16.02
CA GLU A 367 -5.09 -40.08 16.84
C GLU A 367 -4.36 -41.21 16.09
N THR A 368 -3.49 -41.92 16.81
CA THR A 368 -2.69 -43.02 16.25
C THR A 368 -2.63 -44.28 17.10
N VAL A 369 -3.12 -44.22 18.33
CA VAL A 369 -3.19 -45.32 19.29
C VAL A 369 -4.60 -45.36 19.84
N CYS A 370 -5.17 -46.56 20.03
CA CYS A 370 -6.48 -46.74 20.64
C CYS A 370 -6.28 -47.29 22.04
N ASP A 371 -6.17 -46.43 23.04
CA ASP A 371 -5.89 -46.80 24.44
C ASP A 371 -6.81 -46.12 25.49
N GLY A 372 -7.80 -45.34 25.05
CA GLY A 372 -8.75 -44.65 25.91
C GLY A 372 -8.21 -43.34 26.48
N ILE A 373 -7.18 -42.77 25.86
CA ILE A 373 -6.60 -41.47 26.20
C ILE A 373 -6.77 -40.50 25.02
N ASP A 374 -7.07 -39.25 25.34
CA ASP A 374 -7.00 -38.10 24.44
C ASP A 374 -5.51 -37.73 24.22
N ASP A 375 -4.89 -38.37 23.23
CA ASP A 375 -3.46 -38.38 22.94
C ASP A 375 -3.04 -37.21 22.01
N ASN A 376 -3.99 -36.62 21.27
CA ASN A 376 -3.85 -35.34 20.58
C ASN A 376 -4.39 -34.11 21.35
N CYS A 377 -5.04 -34.31 22.50
CA CYS A 377 -5.62 -33.26 23.35
C CYS A 377 -6.72 -32.40 22.69
N ASN A 378 -7.44 -32.92 21.69
CA ASN A 378 -8.53 -32.19 21.03
C ASN A 378 -9.89 -32.30 21.78
N GLY A 379 -9.97 -33.15 22.82
CA GLY A 379 -11.15 -33.35 23.65
C GLY A 379 -12.07 -34.49 23.20
N ALA A 380 -11.74 -35.18 22.11
CA ALA A 380 -12.24 -36.52 21.80
C ALA A 380 -11.30 -37.58 22.40
N THR A 381 -11.53 -38.85 22.08
CA THR A 381 -10.71 -39.97 22.58
C THR A 381 -10.77 -41.08 21.57
N ASP A 382 -9.60 -41.55 21.12
CA ASP A 382 -9.42 -42.57 20.09
C ASP A 382 -10.19 -42.29 18.76
N GLU A 383 -10.45 -41.03 18.39
CA GLU A 383 -11.32 -40.73 17.25
C GLU A 383 -10.74 -41.20 15.90
N GLY A 384 -11.60 -41.81 15.08
CA GLY A 384 -11.18 -42.50 13.86
C GLY A 384 -10.52 -43.87 14.09
N LEU A 385 -10.28 -44.29 15.33
CA LEU A 385 -9.70 -45.60 15.69
C LEU A 385 -10.71 -46.57 16.35
N LEU A 386 -11.83 -46.05 16.86
CA LEU A 386 -12.92 -46.85 17.41
C LEU A 386 -13.64 -47.71 16.34
N ASN A 387 -14.08 -48.90 16.75
CA ASN A 387 -14.95 -49.78 15.94
C ASN A 387 -16.42 -49.33 15.97
N VAL A 388 -17.31 -50.10 15.32
CA VAL A 388 -18.76 -49.78 15.27
C VAL A 388 -19.45 -49.79 16.64
N CYS A 389 -18.90 -50.50 17.63
CA CYS A 389 -19.33 -50.43 19.04
C CYS A 389 -18.80 -49.21 19.80
N GLY A 390 -18.01 -48.32 19.18
CA GLY A 390 -17.35 -47.24 19.89
C GLY A 390 -16.25 -47.73 20.85
N THR A 391 -15.60 -48.86 20.54
CA THR A 391 -14.54 -49.46 21.38
C THR A 391 -13.26 -49.74 20.58
N CYS A 392 -12.13 -49.88 21.28
CA CYS A 392 -10.86 -50.23 20.64
C CYS A 392 -10.77 -51.71 20.27
N GLY A 393 -10.41 -52.00 19.02
CA GLY A 393 -10.13 -53.36 18.52
C GLY A 393 -11.27 -53.98 17.71
N PRO A 394 -11.25 -55.30 17.45
CA PRO A 394 -12.33 -55.98 16.75
C PRO A 394 -13.62 -55.98 17.60
N VAL A 395 -14.77 -55.98 16.94
CA VAL A 395 -16.07 -56.12 17.63
C VAL A 395 -16.15 -57.45 18.40
N PRO A 396 -16.78 -57.47 19.59
CA PRO A 396 -17.11 -58.70 20.31
C PRO A 396 -18.07 -59.59 19.51
N PRO A 397 -18.19 -60.89 19.81
CA PRO A 397 -19.27 -61.73 19.31
C PRO A 397 -20.51 -61.70 20.22
N GLU A 398 -21.70 -61.90 19.65
CA GLU A 398 -23.00 -61.83 20.35
C GLU A 398 -23.20 -62.85 21.49
N THR A 399 -23.81 -62.40 22.59
CA THR A 399 -24.04 -63.16 23.84
C THR A 399 -25.53 -63.32 24.15
N CYS A 400 -26.10 -64.43 23.70
CA CYS A 400 -27.50 -64.80 23.88
C CYS A 400 -28.12 -64.51 25.28
N ALA A 401 -29.30 -63.91 25.23
CA ALA A 401 -30.26 -63.68 26.30
C ALA A 401 -29.81 -62.68 27.38
N ASP A 402 -29.03 -61.67 27.01
CA ASP A 402 -28.81 -60.48 27.83
C ASP A 402 -29.57 -59.22 27.35
N SER A 403 -30.18 -59.28 26.15
CA SER A 403 -30.90 -58.20 25.49
C SER A 403 -30.07 -56.95 25.20
N VAL A 404 -28.78 -57.15 24.91
CA VAL A 404 -27.83 -56.14 24.49
C VAL A 404 -27.18 -56.56 23.18
N ASP A 405 -27.27 -55.71 22.16
CA ASP A 405 -26.45 -55.79 20.93
C ASP A 405 -24.96 -55.71 21.33
N ASN A 406 -24.22 -56.82 21.28
CA ASN A 406 -22.82 -56.90 21.72
C ASN A 406 -21.81 -56.73 20.58
N ASP A 407 -22.19 -57.01 19.32
CA ASP A 407 -21.32 -56.83 18.15
C ASP A 407 -21.58 -55.52 17.37
N CYS A 408 -22.67 -54.83 17.73
CA CYS A 408 -23.09 -53.50 17.29
C CYS A 408 -23.49 -53.44 15.81
N ASP A 409 -24.06 -54.53 15.28
CA ASP A 409 -24.64 -54.58 13.93
C ASP A 409 -26.10 -54.05 13.85
N THR A 410 -26.67 -53.63 14.99
CA THR A 410 -28.04 -53.14 15.22
C THR A 410 -29.13 -54.20 15.37
N VAL A 411 -28.77 -55.49 15.40
CA VAL A 411 -29.64 -56.59 15.84
C VAL A 411 -29.33 -56.92 17.31
N VAL A 412 -30.24 -57.63 17.99
CA VAL A 412 -30.10 -58.00 19.41
C VAL A 412 -30.44 -59.48 19.54
N ASP A 413 -29.61 -60.23 20.26
CA ASP A 413 -29.83 -61.64 20.62
C ASP A 413 -29.99 -62.60 19.40
N GLU A 414 -29.45 -62.28 18.22
CA GLU A 414 -29.60 -63.14 17.04
C GLU A 414 -28.77 -64.44 17.11
N GLY A 415 -29.32 -65.52 16.55
CA GLY A 415 -28.71 -66.85 16.58
C GLY A 415 -29.06 -67.72 17.80
N CYS A 416 -29.94 -67.26 18.69
CA CYS A 416 -30.28 -67.89 19.97
C CYS A 416 -31.64 -68.65 19.94
N VAL A 417 -31.89 -69.60 20.87
CA VAL A 417 -33.08 -70.50 20.85
C VAL A 417 -33.68 -70.73 22.25
N GLY A 418 -34.88 -70.23 22.56
CA GLY A 418 -35.68 -70.58 23.75
C GLY A 418 -36.91 -69.70 24.05
N CYS A 419 -38.01 -70.29 24.52
CA CYS A 419 -39.36 -69.68 24.73
C CYS A 419 -39.51 -68.93 26.10
N ILE A 420 -40.38 -67.91 26.19
CA ILE A 420 -40.69 -67.05 27.37
C ILE A 420 -42.19 -66.66 27.44
N PRO A 421 -42.76 -66.20 28.59
CA PRO A 421 -44.18 -65.85 28.67
C PRO A 421 -44.67 -64.78 27.69
N GLU A 422 -45.95 -64.87 27.35
CA GLU A 422 -46.63 -64.16 26.27
C GLU A 422 -46.60 -62.64 26.44
N VAL A 423 -46.14 -61.96 25.38
CA VAL A 423 -46.21 -60.51 25.22
C VAL A 423 -46.90 -60.20 23.90
N CYS A 424 -47.43 -58.99 23.76
CA CYS A 424 -48.19 -58.59 22.57
C CYS A 424 -47.26 -58.27 21.39
N ASP A 425 -46.68 -59.30 20.77
CA ASP A 425 -45.73 -59.20 19.65
C ASP A 425 -46.06 -60.13 18.45
N GLY A 426 -47.07 -61.00 18.58
CA GLY A 426 -47.61 -61.80 17.47
C GLY A 426 -46.83 -63.08 17.21
N LEU A 427 -45.91 -63.39 18.13
CA LEU A 427 -45.18 -64.64 18.17
C LEU A 427 -45.75 -65.53 19.28
N ASP A 428 -45.52 -66.83 19.13
CA ASP A 428 -45.92 -67.88 20.06
C ASP A 428 -44.82 -68.00 21.13
N ASN A 429 -44.72 -66.99 21.99
CA ASN A 429 -43.54 -66.80 22.83
C ASN A 429 -43.38 -67.89 23.89
N ASP A 430 -44.49 -68.35 24.48
CA ASP A 430 -44.50 -69.44 25.47
C ASP A 430 -44.61 -70.83 24.80
N CYS A 431 -44.75 -70.85 23.48
CA CYS A 431 -44.74 -72.03 22.63
C CYS A 431 -45.94 -72.97 22.87
N ASP A 432 -47.12 -72.40 23.17
CA ASP A 432 -48.41 -73.09 23.37
C ASP A 432 -49.19 -73.33 22.06
N THR A 433 -48.71 -72.76 20.94
CA THR A 433 -49.27 -72.75 19.58
C THR A 433 -50.37 -71.71 19.30
N VAL A 434 -50.62 -70.77 20.23
CA VAL A 434 -51.59 -69.67 20.11
C VAL A 434 -50.95 -68.33 20.49
N ALA A 435 -50.41 -67.63 19.49
CA ALA A 435 -49.87 -66.28 19.68
C ALA A 435 -50.90 -65.30 20.31
N ASP A 436 -50.43 -64.53 21.29
CA ASP A 436 -51.13 -63.47 22.04
C ASP A 436 -52.39 -63.85 22.87
N ASP A 437 -52.58 -65.10 23.33
CA ASP A 437 -53.68 -65.39 24.29
C ASP A 437 -53.40 -64.81 25.70
N GLY A 438 -54.43 -64.71 26.56
CA GLY A 438 -54.30 -64.34 27.97
C GLY A 438 -54.06 -62.85 28.29
N ILE A 439 -53.71 -62.01 27.31
CA ILE A 439 -53.30 -60.61 27.53
C ILE A 439 -54.49 -59.70 27.91
N ALA A 440 -54.42 -59.06 29.09
CA ALA A 440 -55.47 -58.18 29.61
C ALA A 440 -55.48 -56.78 28.95
N PRO A 441 -56.66 -56.15 28.68
CA PRO A 441 -56.73 -54.80 28.11
C PRO A 441 -56.08 -53.72 28.99
N ARG A 442 -55.44 -52.72 28.36
CA ARG A 442 -54.76 -51.61 29.05
C ARG A 442 -55.42 -50.24 28.74
N PRO A 443 -55.44 -49.29 29.69
CA PRO A 443 -55.96 -47.94 29.46
C PRO A 443 -55.02 -47.11 28.57
N CYS A 444 -55.58 -46.10 27.88
CA CYS A 444 -54.87 -45.15 27.02
C CYS A 444 -55.54 -43.76 27.07
N GLY A 445 -54.82 -42.69 26.71
CA GLY A 445 -55.34 -41.30 26.63
C GLY A 445 -55.04 -40.42 27.85
N SER A 446 -55.54 -39.18 27.82
CA SER A 446 -55.47 -38.16 28.89
C SER A 446 -56.77 -37.31 28.90
N ASP A 447 -56.93 -36.40 29.86
CA ASP A 447 -58.05 -35.46 30.00
C ASP A 447 -57.67 -33.98 29.89
N VAL A 448 -56.58 -33.69 29.17
CA VAL A 448 -56.09 -32.33 28.86
C VAL A 448 -56.48 -31.95 27.42
N GLY A 449 -56.72 -30.66 27.14
CA GLY A 449 -57.06 -30.18 25.80
C GLY A 449 -58.33 -30.80 25.21
N GLN A 450 -58.22 -31.36 23.99
CA GLN A 450 -59.26 -32.15 23.35
C GLN A 450 -59.19 -33.67 23.65
N CYS A 451 -58.25 -34.13 24.48
CA CYS A 451 -58.05 -35.55 24.71
C CYS A 451 -59.13 -36.20 25.60
N SER A 452 -59.26 -37.53 25.47
CA SER A 452 -60.10 -38.36 26.35
C SER A 452 -59.54 -39.78 26.49
N TYR A 453 -59.82 -40.42 27.64
CA TYR A 453 -59.39 -41.79 27.94
C TYR A 453 -60.15 -42.85 27.12
N GLY A 454 -59.44 -43.89 26.68
CA GLY A 454 -59.96 -45.08 26.02
C GLY A 454 -59.31 -46.37 26.50
N SER A 455 -59.50 -47.48 25.76
CA SER A 455 -58.93 -48.79 26.07
C SER A 455 -58.29 -49.44 24.83
N GLN A 456 -57.13 -50.08 25.00
CA GLN A 456 -56.48 -50.92 23.98
C GLN A 456 -56.58 -52.39 24.36
N SER A 457 -56.80 -53.24 23.35
CA SER A 457 -56.73 -54.70 23.45
C SER A 457 -55.64 -55.21 22.50
N CYS A 458 -54.89 -56.22 22.90
CA CYS A 458 -53.93 -56.88 22.01
C CYS A 458 -54.67 -57.71 20.96
N THR A 459 -54.22 -57.70 19.70
CA THR A 459 -54.72 -58.64 18.68
C THR A 459 -53.67 -58.81 17.58
N GLY A 460 -53.03 -59.97 17.48
CA GLY A 460 -52.04 -60.27 16.43
C GLY A 460 -50.80 -59.38 16.53
N GLY A 461 -50.15 -59.40 17.69
CA GLY A 461 -48.87 -58.75 17.96
C GLY A 461 -48.86 -57.24 18.03
N THR A 462 -50.03 -56.63 18.07
CA THR A 462 -50.15 -55.18 18.24
C THR A 462 -51.28 -54.84 19.19
N TRP A 463 -51.03 -53.84 20.04
CA TRP A 463 -52.10 -53.17 20.77
C TRP A 463 -52.94 -52.40 19.76
N GLY A 464 -54.21 -52.76 19.64
CA GLY A 464 -55.15 -52.10 18.75
C GLY A 464 -55.31 -50.61 19.06
N ALA A 465 -55.98 -49.89 18.15
CA ALA A 465 -56.29 -48.48 18.34
C ALA A 465 -56.92 -48.20 19.72
N CYS A 466 -56.67 -47.03 20.30
CA CYS A 466 -57.29 -46.61 21.56
C CYS A 466 -58.80 -46.44 21.35
N ILE A 467 -59.60 -47.46 21.70
CA ILE A 467 -61.04 -47.44 21.45
C ILE A 467 -61.72 -46.61 22.53
N GLY A 468 -62.44 -45.57 22.11
CA GLY A 468 -63.23 -44.70 22.98
C GLY A 468 -62.50 -43.45 23.50
N GLY A 469 -61.20 -43.31 23.22
CA GLY A 469 -60.40 -42.15 23.63
C GLY A 469 -59.90 -41.33 22.44
N GLN A 470 -59.84 -40.00 22.61
CA GLN A 470 -59.19 -39.07 21.70
C GLN A 470 -57.76 -38.85 22.17
N GLY A 471 -56.77 -39.24 21.34
CA GLY A 471 -55.35 -39.04 21.64
C GLY A 471 -54.83 -37.69 21.13
N PRO A 472 -53.64 -37.27 21.57
CA PRO A 472 -53.03 -36.02 21.13
C PRO A 472 -52.69 -36.09 19.64
N VAL A 473 -53.06 -35.04 18.90
CA VAL A 473 -52.70 -34.86 17.49
C VAL A 473 -51.66 -33.75 17.36
N ALA A 474 -51.03 -33.61 16.19
CA ALA A 474 -50.00 -32.59 16.01
C ALA A 474 -50.62 -31.18 16.11
N GLU A 475 -50.09 -30.34 17.00
CA GLU A 475 -50.58 -28.99 17.29
C GLU A 475 -50.73 -28.18 16.00
N ALA A 476 -51.95 -27.75 15.71
CA ALA A 476 -52.25 -26.87 14.59
C ALA A 476 -52.56 -25.46 15.12
N CYS A 477 -52.12 -24.43 14.38
CA CYS A 477 -52.40 -23.02 14.67
C CYS A 477 -53.89 -22.70 14.41
N ASN A 478 -54.79 -23.21 15.25
CA ASN A 478 -56.25 -23.24 15.10
C ASN A 478 -57.02 -22.84 16.38
N SER A 479 -56.30 -22.50 17.45
CA SER A 479 -56.82 -22.12 18.77
C SER A 479 -57.57 -23.22 19.53
N LEU A 480 -57.14 -24.47 19.33
CA LEU A 480 -57.42 -25.63 20.17
C LEU A 480 -56.10 -26.16 20.75
N ASP A 481 -56.17 -26.77 21.94
CA ASP A 481 -55.08 -27.57 22.51
C ASP A 481 -55.21 -28.99 21.91
N ASP A 482 -54.58 -29.16 20.74
CA ASP A 482 -54.69 -30.32 19.85
C ASP A 482 -53.71 -31.43 20.28
N ASN A 483 -52.54 -31.04 20.80
CA ASN A 483 -51.52 -31.95 21.32
C ASN A 483 -51.70 -32.33 22.81
N CYS A 484 -52.68 -31.72 23.49
CA CYS A 484 -53.05 -31.99 24.88
C CYS A 484 -51.92 -31.73 25.89
N ASP A 485 -51.03 -30.76 25.62
CA ASP A 485 -49.94 -30.35 26.53
C ASP A 485 -50.34 -29.24 27.52
N GLY A 486 -51.52 -28.64 27.33
CA GLY A 486 -52.07 -27.58 28.19
C GLY A 486 -51.75 -26.16 27.73
N MET A 487 -51.03 -25.98 26.61
CA MET A 487 -50.89 -24.72 25.90
C MET A 487 -51.79 -24.70 24.67
N THR A 488 -52.47 -23.58 24.41
CA THR A 488 -53.28 -23.39 23.20
C THR A 488 -52.44 -22.63 22.17
N ASP A 489 -52.25 -23.19 20.97
CA ASP A 489 -51.42 -22.62 19.90
C ASP A 489 -49.92 -22.46 20.28
N GLY A 490 -49.33 -23.39 21.04
CA GLY A 490 -47.95 -23.32 21.56
C GLY A 490 -46.80 -23.36 20.52
N LEU A 491 -47.11 -23.19 19.24
CA LEU A 491 -46.21 -23.51 18.12
C LEU A 491 -45.29 -22.33 17.75
N THR A 492 -43.98 -22.62 17.76
CA THR A 492 -42.92 -21.71 17.26
C THR A 492 -42.35 -22.27 15.96
N ARG A 493 -42.03 -21.41 14.98
CA ARG A 493 -41.31 -21.80 13.77
C ARG A 493 -40.19 -20.81 13.44
N ASN A 494 -39.15 -21.31 12.80
CA ASN A 494 -38.11 -20.46 12.23
C ASN A 494 -38.67 -19.66 11.04
N CYS A 495 -38.16 -18.46 10.84
CA CYS A 495 -38.35 -17.64 9.65
C CYS A 495 -36.98 -17.16 9.15
N GLY A 496 -36.80 -17.10 7.84
CA GLY A 496 -35.48 -16.95 7.20
C GLY A 496 -34.94 -18.27 6.65
N THR A 497 -33.68 -18.26 6.23
CA THR A 497 -32.93 -19.38 5.63
C THR A 497 -31.64 -19.64 6.41
N ASP A 498 -30.96 -20.75 6.11
CA ASP A 498 -29.63 -21.15 6.59
C ASP A 498 -28.59 -21.14 5.46
N VAL A 499 -28.80 -20.32 4.44
CA VAL A 499 -27.96 -20.21 3.23
C VAL A 499 -27.36 -18.80 3.21
N GLY A 500 -26.02 -18.71 3.11
CA GLY A 500 -25.30 -17.44 3.24
C GLY A 500 -24.99 -17.07 4.70
N VAL A 501 -24.89 -15.78 4.99
CA VAL A 501 -24.40 -15.23 6.28
C VAL A 501 -25.51 -15.12 7.36
N CYS A 502 -26.53 -15.99 7.29
CA CYS A 502 -27.79 -15.81 8.03
C CYS A 502 -27.77 -16.23 9.52
N GLU A 503 -28.61 -15.56 10.32
CA GLU A 503 -29.16 -16.11 11.57
C GLU A 503 -30.68 -16.33 11.42
N PHE A 504 -31.22 -17.38 12.06
CA PHE A 504 -32.66 -17.65 12.05
C PHE A 504 -33.45 -16.61 12.86
N GLY A 505 -34.48 -16.03 12.24
CA GLY A 505 -35.54 -15.35 12.96
C GLY A 505 -36.56 -16.33 13.54
N SER A 506 -37.36 -15.86 14.50
CA SER A 506 -38.45 -16.66 15.12
C SER A 506 -39.83 -16.04 14.89
N GLN A 507 -40.82 -16.91 14.62
CA GLN A 507 -42.25 -16.59 14.57
C GLN A 507 -43.04 -17.47 15.54
N ILE A 508 -43.90 -16.85 16.33
CA ILE A 508 -44.82 -17.50 17.26
C ILE A 508 -46.23 -17.45 16.66
N CYS A 509 -46.98 -18.56 16.68
CA CYS A 509 -48.42 -18.55 16.38
C CYS A 509 -49.19 -17.93 17.56
N THR A 510 -50.11 -16.99 17.28
CA THR A 510 -51.11 -16.54 18.26
C THR A 510 -52.45 -16.30 17.57
N MET A 511 -53.53 -16.86 18.12
CA MET A 511 -54.92 -16.66 17.62
C MET A 511 -55.07 -16.98 16.12
N SER A 512 -54.66 -18.19 15.71
CA SER A 512 -54.68 -18.65 14.31
C SER A 512 -53.89 -17.79 13.30
N ALA A 513 -52.93 -16.97 13.75
CA ALA A 513 -52.04 -16.19 12.90
C ALA A 513 -50.57 -16.29 13.36
N TRP A 514 -49.66 -16.38 12.40
CA TRP A 514 -48.22 -16.27 12.66
C TRP A 514 -47.83 -14.81 12.86
N GLY A 515 -47.07 -14.52 13.91
CA GLY A 515 -46.52 -13.20 14.18
C GLY A 515 -45.51 -12.71 13.13
N ALA A 516 -45.08 -11.46 13.25
CA ALA A 516 -43.99 -10.92 12.43
C ALA A 516 -42.68 -11.70 12.69
N CYS A 517 -41.82 -11.80 11.67
CA CYS A 517 -40.49 -12.39 11.85
C CYS A 517 -39.63 -11.44 12.69
N THR A 518 -39.24 -11.86 13.89
CA THR A 518 -38.28 -11.13 14.73
C THR A 518 -36.91 -11.79 14.63
N GLY A 519 -35.90 -11.03 14.18
CA GLY A 519 -34.50 -11.46 14.07
C GLY A 519 -33.95 -11.61 12.65
N GLY A 520 -34.79 -11.82 11.64
CA GLY A 520 -34.34 -12.03 10.26
C GLY A 520 -34.07 -10.74 9.47
N TYR A 521 -32.97 -10.69 8.73
CA TYR A 521 -32.65 -9.66 7.73
C TYR A 521 -33.38 -9.91 6.40
N SER A 522 -33.51 -8.87 5.57
CA SER A 522 -33.99 -8.96 4.17
C SER A 522 -32.93 -8.40 3.24
N GLY A 523 -32.59 -9.14 2.18
CA GLY A 523 -31.42 -8.90 1.33
C GLY A 523 -31.39 -7.56 0.59
N SER A 524 -30.19 -7.27 0.09
CA SER A 524 -29.87 -6.16 -0.80
C SER A 524 -30.18 -6.54 -2.26
N ALA A 525 -29.49 -5.95 -3.23
CA ALA A 525 -29.28 -6.58 -4.53
C ALA A 525 -27.79 -6.96 -4.63
N GLU A 526 -27.47 -8.03 -5.36
CA GLU A 526 -26.12 -8.56 -5.51
C GLU A 526 -25.05 -7.49 -5.79
N VAL A 527 -23.93 -7.60 -5.07
CA VAL A 527 -22.70 -6.82 -5.30
C VAL A 527 -21.57 -7.79 -5.60
N CYS A 528 -20.71 -7.46 -6.58
CA CYS A 528 -19.61 -8.33 -6.98
C CYS A 528 -18.53 -8.43 -5.86
N ASN A 529 -18.65 -9.40 -4.96
CA ASN A 529 -17.84 -9.51 -3.74
C ASN A 529 -17.66 -10.93 -3.17
N LEU A 530 -18.09 -12.01 -3.88
CA LEU A 530 -18.13 -13.41 -3.40
C LEU A 530 -19.11 -13.71 -2.25
N LEU A 531 -20.00 -12.79 -1.90
CA LEU A 531 -21.10 -13.01 -0.97
C LEU A 531 -22.41 -13.25 -1.74
N ASP A 532 -23.39 -13.79 -1.03
CA ASP A 532 -24.79 -13.87 -1.42
C ASP A 532 -25.47 -12.70 -0.68
N ASP A 533 -25.66 -11.57 -1.36
CA ASP A 533 -26.11 -10.28 -0.82
C ASP A 533 -27.63 -10.10 -0.93
N ASP A 534 -28.28 -10.79 -1.86
CA ASP A 534 -29.75 -10.78 -2.06
C ASP A 534 -30.49 -12.02 -1.49
N TYR A 535 -29.73 -13.05 -1.09
CA TYR A 535 -30.16 -14.25 -0.34
C TYR A 535 -30.95 -15.27 -1.18
N ASP A 536 -30.63 -15.41 -2.48
CA ASP A 536 -31.22 -16.40 -3.40
C ASP A 536 -30.52 -17.78 -3.37
N GLY A 537 -29.29 -17.85 -2.83
CA GLY A 537 -28.49 -19.06 -2.73
C GLY A 537 -27.49 -19.27 -3.88
N ALA A 538 -27.38 -18.32 -4.81
CA ALA A 538 -26.22 -18.12 -5.66
C ALA A 538 -25.28 -17.05 -5.07
N THR A 539 -24.09 -16.91 -5.65
CA THR A 539 -23.13 -15.84 -5.33
C THR A 539 -22.73 -15.16 -6.63
N ASP A 540 -22.78 -13.83 -6.67
CA ASP A 540 -22.44 -13.00 -7.82
C ASP A 540 -23.26 -13.32 -9.11
N GLU A 541 -24.52 -13.78 -9.03
CA GLU A 541 -25.27 -14.20 -10.22
C GLU A 541 -25.80 -13.02 -11.06
N GLY A 542 -26.04 -13.28 -12.35
CA GLY A 542 -26.53 -12.23 -13.26
C GLY A 542 -25.50 -11.12 -13.63
N ASN A 543 -24.25 -11.23 -13.19
CA ASN A 543 -23.16 -10.25 -13.41
C ASN A 543 -23.37 -8.92 -12.64
N PRO A 544 -23.39 -8.93 -11.29
CA PRO A 544 -23.65 -7.74 -10.49
C PRO A 544 -22.55 -6.70 -10.67
N GLY A 545 -22.96 -5.41 -10.72
CA GLY A 545 -22.06 -4.29 -11.03
C GLY A 545 -21.46 -4.29 -12.46
N GLY A 546 -21.70 -5.33 -13.26
CA GLY A 546 -21.14 -5.47 -14.61
C GLY A 546 -21.95 -4.78 -15.71
N GLY A 547 -21.53 -5.01 -16.96
CA GLY A 547 -22.18 -4.47 -18.17
C GLY A 547 -21.76 -3.04 -18.56
N ALA A 548 -21.05 -2.32 -17.70
CA ALA A 548 -20.39 -1.08 -18.06
C ALA A 548 -19.25 -1.32 -19.07
N ALA A 549 -19.05 -0.40 -20.02
CA ALA A 549 -17.89 -0.43 -20.90
C ALA A 549 -16.62 -0.09 -20.12
N CYS A 550 -15.51 -0.77 -20.43
CA CYS A 550 -14.21 -0.59 -19.79
C CYS A 550 -13.09 -0.50 -20.84
N GLY A 551 -11.97 0.13 -20.48
CA GLY A 551 -10.89 0.44 -21.43
C GLY A 551 -11.24 1.61 -22.39
N THR A 552 -10.32 1.89 -23.31
CA THR A 552 -10.44 2.96 -24.32
C THR A 552 -10.54 2.37 -25.73
N ASP A 553 -10.79 3.23 -26.73
CA ASP A 553 -10.62 2.96 -28.16
C ASP A 553 -9.52 3.86 -28.76
N VAL A 554 -8.48 4.12 -27.95
CA VAL A 554 -7.29 4.91 -28.26
C VAL A 554 -6.11 3.96 -28.43
N GLY A 555 -5.19 4.26 -29.34
CA GLY A 555 -4.06 3.39 -29.65
C GLY A 555 -4.44 1.98 -30.11
N GLU A 556 -3.77 0.98 -29.55
CA GLU A 556 -4.07 -0.45 -29.75
C GLU A 556 -5.09 -1.00 -28.72
N CYS A 557 -5.60 -0.16 -27.80
CA CYS A 557 -6.66 -0.54 -26.86
C CYS A 557 -8.02 -0.72 -27.55
N ALA A 558 -8.79 -1.65 -27.02
CA ALA A 558 -10.17 -1.90 -27.40
C ALA A 558 -11.05 -1.91 -26.15
N ARG A 559 -12.25 -1.33 -26.25
CA ARG A 559 -13.22 -1.36 -25.15
C ARG A 559 -13.71 -2.78 -24.88
N GLY A 560 -13.58 -3.21 -23.64
CA GLY A 560 -14.23 -4.41 -23.10
C GLY A 560 -15.54 -4.11 -22.39
N THR A 561 -16.08 -5.12 -21.72
CA THR A 561 -17.24 -5.02 -20.82
C THR A 561 -16.89 -5.52 -19.42
N MET A 562 -17.24 -4.76 -18.38
CA MET A 562 -17.05 -5.18 -17.00
C MET A 562 -17.88 -6.43 -16.71
N THR A 563 -17.22 -7.45 -16.18
CA THR A 563 -17.79 -8.77 -15.91
C THR A 563 -17.32 -9.23 -14.53
N CYS A 564 -18.24 -9.41 -13.59
CA CYS A 564 -17.95 -10.02 -12.30
C CYS A 564 -17.40 -11.43 -12.52
N THR A 565 -16.19 -11.69 -12.04
CA THR A 565 -15.52 -13.00 -12.14
C THR A 565 -14.76 -13.25 -10.85
N GLY A 566 -15.35 -14.05 -9.95
CA GLY A 566 -14.78 -14.33 -8.63
C GLY A 566 -14.82 -13.12 -7.68
N GLY A 567 -15.99 -12.48 -7.52
CA GLY A 567 -16.18 -11.29 -6.69
C GLY A 567 -15.27 -10.12 -7.02
N THR A 568 -14.86 -9.96 -8.27
CA THR A 568 -14.19 -8.75 -8.76
C THR A 568 -14.66 -8.43 -10.18
N LEU A 569 -14.88 -7.16 -10.47
CA LEU A 569 -15.22 -6.68 -11.82
C LEU A 569 -14.00 -6.72 -12.73
N VAL A 570 -13.94 -7.71 -13.62
CA VAL A 570 -12.88 -7.88 -14.61
C VAL A 570 -13.33 -7.32 -15.96
N CYS A 571 -12.47 -6.55 -16.62
CA CYS A 571 -12.74 -6.08 -17.98
C CYS A 571 -12.55 -7.23 -18.98
N THR A 572 -13.63 -7.77 -19.56
CA THR A 572 -13.54 -8.86 -20.54
C THR A 572 -13.70 -8.35 -21.96
N GLY A 573 -12.93 -8.92 -22.90
CA GLY A 573 -12.98 -8.58 -24.33
C GLY A 573 -12.31 -7.25 -24.72
N GLY A 574 -11.72 -6.52 -23.77
CA GLY A 574 -10.91 -5.33 -24.06
C GLY A 574 -9.41 -5.62 -24.06
N THR A 575 -8.64 -4.84 -24.83
CA THR A 575 -7.18 -4.72 -24.66
C THR A 575 -6.91 -3.58 -23.70
N SER A 576 -6.28 -3.88 -22.56
CA SER A 576 -5.85 -2.88 -21.57
C SER A 576 -4.53 -2.23 -21.98
N ALA A 577 -4.36 -0.98 -21.55
CA ALA A 577 -3.10 -0.25 -21.61
C ALA A 577 -1.95 -1.05 -20.97
N VAL A 578 -0.78 -1.03 -21.61
CA VAL A 578 0.48 -1.58 -21.07
C VAL A 578 1.60 -0.54 -21.28
N PRO A 579 2.68 -0.55 -20.48
CA PRO A 579 3.71 0.48 -20.59
C PRO A 579 4.32 0.57 -22.00
N GLU A 580 4.47 1.80 -22.49
CA GLU A 580 5.04 2.11 -23.80
C GLU A 580 6.33 1.33 -24.11
N THR A 581 6.37 0.74 -25.31
CA THR A 581 7.58 0.12 -25.87
C THR A 581 7.97 0.86 -27.13
N CYS A 582 9.27 1.13 -27.32
CA CYS A 582 9.77 1.80 -28.53
C CYS A 582 9.54 0.95 -29.80
N ASN A 583 8.37 1.10 -30.41
CA ASN A 583 7.86 0.25 -31.49
C ASN A 583 6.96 1.02 -32.48
N ASN A 584 6.77 2.34 -32.27
CA ASN A 584 5.89 3.24 -33.03
C ASN A 584 4.40 2.83 -32.92
N ARG A 585 3.95 2.50 -31.71
CA ARG A 585 2.55 2.26 -31.32
C ARG A 585 2.22 3.09 -30.08
N ASP A 586 0.94 3.07 -29.75
CA ASP A 586 0.31 3.66 -28.59
C ASP A 586 -0.17 2.45 -27.77
N ASP A 587 0.76 1.90 -26.98
CA ASP A 587 0.63 0.68 -26.18
C ASP A 587 -0.06 0.99 -24.84
N ASP A 588 0.15 2.21 -24.28
CA ASP A 588 -0.48 2.67 -23.04
C ASP A 588 -1.80 3.44 -23.26
N CYS A 589 -2.13 3.75 -24.51
CA CYS A 589 -3.41 4.25 -24.97
C CYS A 589 -3.76 5.66 -24.45
N ASP A 590 -2.74 6.48 -24.16
CA ASP A 590 -2.89 7.90 -23.81
C ASP A 590 -3.18 8.81 -25.04
N GLY A 591 -2.92 8.30 -26.25
CA GLY A 591 -3.10 9.01 -27.53
C GLY A 591 -1.82 9.60 -28.14
N SER A 592 -0.68 9.36 -27.50
CA SER A 592 0.68 9.63 -27.96
C SER A 592 1.28 8.37 -28.59
N THR A 593 2.55 8.40 -28.99
CA THR A 593 3.23 7.24 -29.59
C THR A 593 4.70 7.31 -29.22
N ASP A 594 5.24 6.23 -28.65
CA ASP A 594 6.57 6.17 -28.06
C ASP A 594 6.83 7.31 -27.04
N ASP A 595 5.87 7.59 -26.16
CA ASP A 595 5.95 8.65 -25.15
C ASP A 595 7.05 8.38 -24.08
N GLY A 596 7.58 9.44 -23.47
CA GLY A 596 8.53 9.31 -22.36
C GLY A 596 9.92 8.70 -22.66
N ASN A 597 10.27 8.45 -23.94
CA ASN A 597 11.49 7.73 -24.37
C ASN A 597 11.52 6.25 -23.90
N PRO A 598 10.58 5.41 -24.36
CA PRO A 598 10.39 4.07 -23.85
C PRO A 598 11.58 3.16 -24.22
N GLY A 599 12.02 2.33 -23.27
CA GLY A 599 13.22 1.49 -23.45
C GLY A 599 14.55 2.24 -23.63
N GLY A 600 14.56 3.58 -23.54
CA GLY A 600 15.75 4.42 -23.68
C GLY A 600 16.53 4.60 -22.38
N GLY A 601 17.31 5.68 -22.29
CA GLY A 601 17.98 6.11 -21.06
C GLY A 601 19.30 5.40 -20.73
N ALA A 602 19.55 4.20 -21.26
CA ALA A 602 20.83 3.52 -21.10
C ALA A 602 21.96 4.22 -21.89
N ALA A 603 23.17 4.24 -21.34
CA ALA A 603 24.35 4.78 -22.01
C ALA A 603 24.76 3.90 -23.22
N CYS A 604 25.07 4.55 -24.34
CA CYS A 604 25.38 3.89 -25.61
C CYS A 604 26.61 4.51 -26.28
N TYR A 605 27.24 3.76 -27.17
CA TYR A 605 28.37 4.24 -27.97
C TYR A 605 28.49 3.34 -29.21
N THR A 606 28.48 3.93 -30.41
CA THR A 606 28.54 3.19 -31.69
C THR A 606 29.91 3.28 -32.37
N GLY A 607 30.89 3.97 -31.75
CA GLY A 607 32.28 3.93 -32.19
C GLY A 607 33.00 2.64 -31.78
N PRO A 608 34.25 2.43 -32.23
CA PRO A 608 35.09 1.30 -31.81
C PRO A 608 35.23 1.22 -30.27
N PRO A 609 35.15 0.05 -29.63
CA PRO A 609 35.21 -0.04 -28.16
C PRO A 609 36.49 0.53 -27.52
N ALA A 610 37.59 0.65 -28.26
CA ALA A 610 38.86 1.21 -27.79
C ALA A 610 38.86 2.73 -27.68
N THR A 611 38.04 3.44 -28.47
CA THR A 611 37.96 4.91 -28.51
C THR A 611 36.92 5.48 -27.53
N ARG A 612 36.25 4.62 -26.78
CA ARG A 612 35.15 4.99 -25.88
C ARG A 612 35.67 5.73 -24.65
N ARG A 613 35.24 6.99 -24.46
CA ARG A 613 35.69 7.89 -23.36
C ARG A 613 37.20 8.20 -23.42
N VAL A 614 37.74 8.26 -24.62
CA VAL A 614 39.10 8.71 -24.95
C VAL A 614 38.98 10.01 -25.75
N GLY A 615 39.88 10.97 -25.53
CA GLY A 615 39.84 12.26 -26.23
C GLY A 615 38.51 13.00 -26.17
N ALA A 616 38.04 13.45 -27.32
CA ALA A 616 36.74 14.08 -27.54
C ALA A 616 35.55 13.10 -27.49
N CYS A 617 35.80 11.78 -27.54
CA CYS A 617 34.75 10.79 -27.68
C CYS A 617 33.95 10.59 -26.38
N THR A 618 32.64 10.76 -26.49
CA THR A 618 31.70 10.69 -25.37
C THR A 618 30.59 9.68 -25.63
N ASP A 619 30.12 9.04 -24.56
CA ASP A 619 28.94 8.18 -24.59
C ASP A 619 27.70 9.01 -24.88
N GLY A 620 26.80 8.46 -25.70
CA GLY A 620 25.44 8.96 -25.86
C GLY A 620 24.46 8.26 -24.92
N VAL A 621 23.18 8.56 -25.10
CA VAL A 621 22.05 7.94 -24.41
C VAL A 621 21.11 7.33 -25.45
N LEU A 622 20.56 6.15 -25.19
CA LEU A 622 19.52 5.58 -26.04
C LEU A 622 18.26 6.47 -26.02
N GLN A 623 17.87 6.91 -27.21
CA GLN A 623 16.67 7.68 -27.48
C GLN A 623 15.79 6.91 -28.45
N CYS A 624 14.54 6.68 -28.08
CA CYS A 624 13.52 6.21 -28.98
C CYS A 624 13.22 7.30 -29.99
N THR A 625 13.41 6.99 -31.27
CA THR A 625 13.09 7.86 -32.39
C THR A 625 12.42 7.03 -33.47
N ALA A 626 11.13 7.30 -33.71
CA ALA A 626 10.29 6.60 -34.69
C ALA A 626 10.32 5.07 -34.53
N GLY A 627 9.96 4.56 -33.34
CA GLY A 627 9.93 3.13 -33.02
C GLY A 627 11.28 2.42 -33.05
N THR A 628 12.41 3.15 -32.97
CA THR A 628 13.74 2.54 -32.87
C THR A 628 14.63 3.26 -31.86
N LEU A 629 15.34 2.48 -31.03
CA LEU A 629 16.34 3.00 -30.09
C LEU A 629 17.61 3.40 -30.85
N ALA A 630 17.83 4.70 -31.02
CA ALA A 630 19.02 5.28 -31.59
C ALA A 630 19.96 5.81 -30.49
N CYS A 631 21.27 5.85 -30.75
CA CYS A 631 22.22 6.42 -29.79
C CYS A 631 22.38 7.93 -30.02
N GLY A 632 21.66 8.73 -29.23
CA GLY A 632 21.67 10.19 -29.30
C GLY A 632 22.76 10.81 -28.42
N GLY A 633 23.35 11.93 -28.86
CA GLY A 633 24.29 12.72 -28.06
C GLY A 633 25.72 12.17 -27.89
N GLN A 634 26.05 11.03 -28.50
CA GLN A 634 27.43 10.51 -28.54
C GLN A 634 28.35 11.37 -29.41
N THR A 635 29.65 11.37 -29.10
CA THR A 635 30.71 11.84 -30.00
C THR A 635 31.61 10.68 -30.37
N THR A 636 31.73 10.40 -31.68
CA THR A 636 32.50 9.29 -32.25
C THR A 636 33.78 9.80 -32.94
N PRO A 637 34.81 8.96 -33.12
CA PRO A 637 36.07 9.33 -33.75
C PRO A 637 35.91 10.06 -35.09
N VAL A 638 36.66 11.14 -35.26
CA VAL A 638 36.85 11.86 -36.54
C VAL A 638 38.33 12.16 -36.72
N ALA A 639 38.80 12.39 -37.95
CA ALA A 639 40.24 12.59 -38.18
C ALA A 639 40.77 13.87 -37.50
N GLU A 640 41.94 13.77 -36.88
CA GLU A 640 42.64 14.84 -36.17
C GLU A 640 42.64 16.19 -36.89
N THR A 641 42.27 17.24 -36.14
CA THR A 641 42.45 18.63 -36.52
C THR A 641 43.46 19.27 -35.56
N CYS A 642 44.39 20.09 -36.07
CA CYS A 642 45.39 20.76 -35.23
C CYS A 642 44.72 21.80 -34.31
N ASN A 643 44.29 21.36 -33.14
CA ASN A 643 43.43 22.07 -32.19
C ASN A 643 43.78 21.76 -30.71
N GLY A 644 44.65 20.78 -30.44
CA GLY A 644 45.06 20.36 -29.10
C GLY A 644 44.06 19.42 -28.41
N VAL A 645 43.21 18.76 -29.17
CA VAL A 645 42.21 17.78 -28.76
C VAL A 645 42.43 16.50 -29.57
N ASP A 646 42.35 15.37 -28.88
CA ASP A 646 42.30 14.01 -29.44
C ASP A 646 40.89 13.81 -30.07
N ASP A 647 40.73 14.18 -31.34
CA ASP A 647 39.48 14.13 -32.12
C ASP A 647 39.18 12.70 -32.63
N ASP A 648 40.23 11.92 -32.88
CA ASP A 648 40.18 10.53 -33.38
C ASP A 648 40.11 9.49 -32.24
N CYS A 649 40.42 9.93 -31.02
CA CYS A 649 40.21 9.21 -29.77
C CYS A 649 41.11 7.96 -29.61
N ASP A 650 42.33 7.97 -30.19
CA ASP A 650 43.34 6.91 -30.01
C ASP A 650 44.29 7.13 -28.81
N ALA A 651 44.14 8.26 -28.09
CA ALA A 651 44.96 8.73 -26.96
C ALA A 651 46.33 9.34 -27.32
N ALA A 652 46.60 9.62 -28.59
CA ALA A 652 47.52 10.67 -29.01
C ALA A 652 46.77 12.02 -29.10
N THR A 653 47.38 13.03 -29.73
CA THR A 653 46.81 14.39 -29.88
C THR A 653 47.57 15.11 -30.99
N ASP A 654 46.83 15.64 -31.97
CA ASP A 654 47.33 16.30 -33.18
C ASP A 654 48.29 15.43 -34.04
N GLU A 655 48.25 14.10 -33.94
CA GLU A 655 49.09 13.19 -34.74
C GLU A 655 48.49 12.87 -36.12
N GLY A 656 49.28 12.23 -37.00
CA GLY A 656 48.87 11.95 -38.38
C GLY A 656 48.68 13.18 -39.29
N ILE A 657 48.61 14.39 -38.74
CA ILE A 657 48.37 15.64 -39.45
C ILE A 657 49.51 15.93 -40.45
N ALA A 658 49.13 16.09 -41.72
CA ALA A 658 50.08 16.44 -42.77
C ALA A 658 50.64 17.86 -42.60
N THR A 659 51.96 17.99 -42.73
CA THR A 659 52.63 19.29 -42.81
C THR A 659 52.18 20.08 -44.03
N ARG A 660 52.10 21.41 -43.92
CA ARG A 660 51.69 22.31 -45.02
C ARG A 660 52.70 23.46 -45.19
N PRO A 661 52.79 24.10 -46.38
CA PRO A 661 53.75 25.19 -46.59
C PRO A 661 53.35 26.46 -45.82
N CYS A 662 54.35 27.25 -45.43
CA CYS A 662 54.16 28.53 -44.74
C CYS A 662 55.18 29.59 -45.22
N GLY A 663 54.87 30.87 -45.06
CA GLY A 663 55.70 31.96 -45.58
C GLY A 663 55.60 32.14 -47.11
N THR A 664 56.60 32.79 -47.70
CA THR A 664 56.67 33.11 -49.13
C THR A 664 58.09 32.88 -49.68
N ASP A 665 58.21 32.62 -50.97
CA ASP A 665 59.48 32.53 -51.73
C ASP A 665 59.72 33.77 -52.63
N VAL A 666 59.01 34.86 -52.32
CA VAL A 666 59.19 36.19 -52.91
C VAL A 666 60.32 36.94 -52.21
N GLY A 667 61.12 37.69 -52.97
CA GLY A 667 62.22 38.51 -52.44
C GLY A 667 63.35 37.69 -51.80
N GLU A 668 63.83 38.14 -50.64
CA GLU A 668 64.81 37.45 -49.80
C GLU A 668 64.16 36.46 -48.81
N CYS A 669 62.81 36.40 -48.76
CA CYS A 669 62.13 35.40 -47.96
C CYS A 669 62.37 33.99 -48.47
N THR A 670 62.24 33.03 -47.56
CA THR A 670 62.27 31.61 -47.89
C THR A 670 61.03 30.96 -47.31
N ALA A 671 60.28 30.23 -48.14
CA ALA A 671 59.13 29.47 -47.70
C ALA A 671 59.56 28.35 -46.73
N GLY A 672 58.86 28.26 -45.60
CA GLY A 672 59.03 27.22 -44.61
C GLY A 672 58.01 26.09 -44.75
N THR A 673 58.04 25.17 -43.80
CA THR A 673 57.01 24.14 -43.61
C THR A 673 56.45 24.26 -42.21
N GLU A 674 55.13 24.29 -42.07
CA GLU A 674 54.47 24.27 -40.77
C GLU A 674 53.91 22.88 -40.43
N SER A 675 54.19 22.48 -39.20
CA SER A 675 53.72 21.27 -38.54
C SER A 675 52.82 21.65 -37.37
N CYS A 676 51.84 20.80 -37.02
CA CYS A 676 51.14 20.97 -35.76
C CYS A 676 52.09 20.66 -34.59
N VAL A 677 52.10 21.52 -33.57
CA VAL A 677 52.86 21.36 -32.34
C VAL A 677 51.99 21.89 -31.20
N SER A 678 51.50 20.99 -30.33
CA SER A 678 50.69 21.34 -29.16
C SER A 678 49.46 22.21 -29.48
N GLY A 679 48.62 21.76 -30.41
CA GLY A 679 47.39 22.44 -30.83
C GLY A 679 47.59 23.72 -31.64
N ALA A 680 48.81 24.01 -32.09
CA ALA A 680 49.12 25.19 -32.88
C ALA A 680 50.01 24.88 -34.08
N TRP A 681 49.76 25.55 -35.20
CA TRP A 681 50.62 25.49 -36.38
C TRP A 681 51.92 26.26 -36.12
N SER A 682 53.06 25.58 -36.26
CA SER A 682 54.39 26.15 -36.04
C SER A 682 55.20 26.09 -37.34
N CYS A 683 55.49 27.26 -37.92
CA CYS A 683 56.26 27.39 -39.15
C CYS A 683 57.77 27.30 -38.88
N ALA A 684 58.42 26.31 -39.49
CA ALA A 684 59.85 26.06 -39.35
C ALA A 684 60.58 26.25 -40.69
N GLY A 685 61.80 26.79 -40.62
CA GLY A 685 62.68 26.97 -41.78
C GLY A 685 62.36 28.17 -42.67
N SER A 686 61.31 28.95 -42.38
CA SER A 686 61.03 30.19 -43.10
C SER A 686 61.96 31.33 -42.72
N VAL A 687 62.34 32.15 -43.70
CA VAL A 687 62.80 33.52 -43.47
C VAL A 687 61.60 34.42 -43.75
N GLY A 688 61.11 35.12 -42.72
CA GLY A 688 59.99 36.04 -42.83
C GLY A 688 60.43 37.45 -43.25
N PRO A 689 59.46 38.31 -43.61
CA PRO A 689 59.74 39.64 -44.12
C PRO A 689 60.44 40.51 -43.08
N ALA A 690 61.53 41.15 -43.49
CA ALA A 690 62.24 42.17 -42.74
C ALA A 690 61.72 43.56 -43.14
N ALA A 691 62.24 44.62 -42.53
CA ALA A 691 61.97 45.98 -43.00
C ALA A 691 62.92 46.32 -44.16
N GLU A 692 62.35 46.79 -45.27
CA GLU A 692 63.09 47.25 -46.46
C GLU A 692 64.31 48.11 -46.11
N THR A 693 65.44 47.78 -46.72
CA THR A 693 66.66 48.57 -46.72
C THR A 693 67.06 48.86 -48.16
N CYS A 694 67.36 50.12 -48.53
CA CYS A 694 67.78 50.45 -49.91
C CYS A 694 69.12 49.76 -50.27
N ASN A 695 69.00 48.55 -50.79
CA ASN A 695 70.06 47.58 -51.02
C ASN A 695 69.84 46.83 -52.37
N ASN A 696 68.76 47.17 -53.10
CA ASN A 696 68.28 46.54 -54.33
C ASN A 696 67.85 45.07 -54.13
N ARG A 697 67.22 44.79 -52.99
CA ARG A 697 66.53 43.53 -52.66
C ARG A 697 65.10 43.86 -52.22
N ASP A 698 64.33 42.79 -52.08
CA ASP A 698 62.96 42.76 -51.61
C ASP A 698 63.04 42.05 -50.26
N ASP A 699 63.39 42.81 -49.22
CA ASP A 699 63.63 42.37 -47.85
C ASP A 699 62.29 42.10 -47.13
N ASP A 700 61.21 42.82 -47.48
CA ASP A 700 59.85 42.67 -46.93
C ASP A 700 58.92 41.75 -47.73
N CYS A 701 59.39 41.22 -48.86
CA CYS A 701 58.83 40.10 -49.59
C CYS A 701 57.44 40.35 -50.17
N ASP A 702 57.10 41.62 -50.45
CA ASP A 702 55.83 42.03 -51.07
C ASP A 702 55.83 41.87 -52.60
N GLY A 703 57.01 41.69 -53.21
CA GLY A 703 57.23 41.60 -54.65
C GLY A 703 57.80 42.87 -55.29
N SER A 704 58.11 43.89 -54.48
CA SER A 704 58.66 45.18 -54.88
C SER A 704 60.03 45.40 -54.26
N THR A 705 61.00 45.86 -55.04
CA THR A 705 62.38 46.11 -54.57
C THR A 705 62.54 47.55 -54.09
N ASP A 706 63.16 47.74 -52.91
CA ASP A 706 63.37 49.04 -52.26
C ASP A 706 62.03 49.83 -52.06
N ASP A 707 60.97 49.15 -51.60
CA ASP A 707 59.64 49.72 -51.32
C ASP A 707 59.62 50.67 -50.09
N GLY A 708 58.56 51.50 -49.96
CA GLY A 708 58.30 52.20 -48.70
C GLY A 708 59.26 53.36 -48.39
N ASN A 709 60.15 53.68 -49.34
CA ASN A 709 61.24 54.66 -49.25
C ASN A 709 62.32 54.30 -48.20
N PRO A 710 63.08 53.21 -48.41
CA PRO A 710 63.87 52.55 -47.37
C PRO A 710 65.28 53.15 -47.24
N GLY A 711 65.33 54.46 -47.04
CA GLY A 711 66.57 55.24 -47.03
C GLY A 711 66.41 56.72 -47.37
N GLY A 712 65.21 57.14 -47.80
CA GLY A 712 64.92 58.55 -48.05
C GLY A 712 65.10 59.40 -46.80
N GLY A 713 65.97 60.40 -46.89
CA GLY A 713 66.50 61.12 -45.73
C GLY A 713 68.02 61.30 -45.79
N ALA A 714 68.72 60.46 -46.55
CA ALA A 714 70.17 60.50 -46.69
C ALA A 714 70.65 61.72 -47.49
N ALA A 715 71.18 62.72 -46.78
CA ALA A 715 71.66 63.98 -47.33
C ALA A 715 72.68 63.81 -48.48
N CYS A 716 72.21 63.90 -49.73
CA CYS A 716 72.98 63.65 -50.94
C CYS A 716 73.52 64.95 -51.57
N TYR A 717 74.66 64.87 -52.28
CA TYR A 717 75.21 66.01 -53.02
C TYR A 717 75.99 65.53 -54.23
N THR A 718 75.45 65.77 -55.43
CA THR A 718 75.98 65.30 -56.71
C THR A 718 76.87 66.32 -57.44
N GLY A 719 77.07 67.51 -56.84
CA GLY A 719 78.04 68.49 -57.33
C GLY A 719 79.49 68.11 -56.99
N PRO A 720 80.49 68.85 -57.53
CA PRO A 720 81.90 68.65 -57.19
C PRO A 720 82.11 68.71 -55.66
N PRO A 721 82.91 67.81 -55.03
CA PRO A 721 83.01 67.74 -53.58
C PRO A 721 83.42 69.06 -52.89
N ALA A 722 84.18 69.91 -53.59
CA ALA A 722 84.61 71.22 -53.11
C ALA A 722 83.49 72.28 -53.01
N THR A 723 82.29 72.02 -53.55
CA THR A 723 81.15 72.96 -53.52
C THR A 723 80.02 72.52 -52.57
N ARG A 724 80.13 71.35 -51.93
CA ARG A 724 79.13 70.86 -50.96
C ARG A 724 79.03 71.82 -49.76
N ARG A 725 77.82 72.29 -49.45
CA ARG A 725 77.53 73.26 -48.38
C ARG A 725 78.25 74.62 -48.54
N VAL A 726 78.65 74.99 -49.76
CA VAL A 726 79.27 76.28 -50.08
C VAL A 726 78.27 77.20 -50.78
N GLY A 727 78.01 78.37 -50.20
CA GLY A 727 77.06 79.35 -50.75
C GLY A 727 75.63 78.82 -50.78
N ALA A 728 74.98 78.88 -51.95
CA ALA A 728 73.61 78.39 -52.15
C ALA A 728 73.50 76.86 -52.34
N CYS A 729 74.62 76.12 -52.34
CA CYS A 729 74.63 74.67 -52.51
C CYS A 729 74.30 73.96 -51.19
N THR A 730 73.08 73.48 -51.02
CA THR A 730 72.69 72.59 -49.92
C THR A 730 72.79 71.12 -50.32
N ASP A 731 72.80 70.22 -49.33
CA ASP A 731 72.53 68.81 -49.59
C ASP A 731 71.05 68.66 -50.00
N GLY A 732 70.78 67.77 -50.95
CA GLY A 732 69.43 67.27 -51.26
C GLY A 732 69.06 66.11 -50.33
N VAL A 733 67.83 65.62 -50.45
CA VAL A 733 67.30 64.46 -49.72
C VAL A 733 66.83 63.42 -50.72
#